data_AF-A0A938UCR2-F1
#
_entry.id   AF-A0A938UCR2-F1
#
_cell.length_a   1.000
_cell.length_b   1.000
_cell.length_c   1.000
_cell.angle_alpha   90.00
_cell.angle_beta   90.00
_cell.angle_gamma   90.00
#
_symmetry.space_group_name_H-M   'P 1'
#
loop_
_entity.id
_entity.type
_entity.pdbx_description
1 polymer ?
#
loop_
_entity_poly.entity_id
_entity_poly.type
_entity_poly.pdbx_seq_one_letter_code
_entity_poly.pdbx_strand_id
1 'polypeptide(L)'
;MVIKILLAEVQKYAMNNDKNSPDYIMKDRATRLLNSCATLLRRPGNRRLFFALSLLMYAVFIGSGRNFGHAAAAALFPVVTAAVCWGWKAGLLAGLGAFPVNALVLHTIGYDWRPGMFSPIGIMGHLLFVLQGLFIGLVRDLYCQGQRAEILLQEQIRQRSEDLDRVHAVERRLEAVLEQSADGVFITERDTEKILMVNRAFIELTGMRREDLVGSKPYCFMPVIGTTYRSTLGDEIEIDMQYYEKSYRVQQQLLSDGMIRGWEYFVINSRGELVPVEANVTHLCDASGKRTGAISMVRDVTERKRAEQEIGRANEFLNNIIENSVDCIIISDSTGHITRVNRAGLALLGYALDDMLGKTPMELSFFEAGWYETTAGDRIWISSDDIEAIFKRMSEFLREGSISNYASFLRHKDGRLIEVEHNISMLYDQQGNPVGSVSMTRDRTLRRRMERELCRQSELLSQTNRELESFAYSVSHDLRAPLRSISGFSAAIEEDFASAMPGEAKQYLQRIQKASERMGLLIDDLLKLSRVSRQEMQSGQVDLSALAAEILAQLRENAPGRNIACTVEPGITAQGDENLLRIMLQNLIENAWKYTSRQAKTEVFFGRADEADPRAPAHARSRPIFCVRDNGVGFDMAYADKLFGAFQRMHAEQDFPGTGIGLATVQRIVHRHGGRVWAESSPGNGARFYFTLG
;
A
#
# COMPACT_ATOMS: atom_id res chain seq x y z
N MET A 1 52.27 70.20 68.12
CA MET A 1 52.87 70.25 66.76
C MET A 1 52.51 69.00 65.96
N VAL A 2 52.80 67.78 66.43
CA VAL A 2 52.23 66.54 65.88
C VAL A 2 50.69 66.50 66.00
N ILE A 3 50.14 67.08 67.08
CA ILE A 3 48.68 67.30 67.23
C ILE A 3 48.13 68.48 66.39
N LYS A 4 48.97 69.43 65.93
CA LYS A 4 48.54 70.47 64.96
C LYS A 4 48.43 69.90 63.54
N ILE A 5 49.18 68.83 63.26
CA ILE A 5 49.13 68.05 62.01
C ILE A 5 47.90 67.11 62.04
N LEU A 6 47.62 66.44 63.17
CA LEU A 6 46.39 65.66 63.39
C LEU A 6 45.07 66.49 63.40
N LEU A 7 45.13 67.82 63.62
CA LEU A 7 43.95 68.71 63.63
C LEU A 7 43.61 69.36 62.29
N ALA A 8 44.52 69.44 61.31
CA ALA A 8 44.08 69.72 59.93
C ALA A 8 43.29 68.52 59.38
N GLU A 9 43.68 67.31 59.79
CA GLU A 9 43.06 66.02 59.45
C GLU A 9 41.58 65.88 59.90
N VAL A 10 41.06 66.75 60.78
CA VAL A 10 39.66 66.71 61.25
C VAL A 10 38.85 67.97 60.86
N GLN A 11 39.47 69.12 60.57
CA GLN A 11 38.72 70.39 60.44
C GLN A 11 37.96 70.60 59.11
N LYS A 12 37.92 69.64 58.18
CA LYS A 12 36.99 69.71 57.04
C LYS A 12 36.45 68.32 56.65
N TYR A 13 35.82 67.63 57.59
CA TYR A 13 34.99 66.46 57.28
C TYR A 13 33.71 66.80 56.50
N ALA A 14 33.37 68.06 56.21
CA ALA A 14 32.02 68.39 55.76
C ALA A 14 31.93 69.50 54.69
N MET A 15 31.31 69.11 53.56
CA MET A 15 30.33 69.92 52.80
C MET A 15 30.84 71.14 51.99
N ASN A 16 31.16 70.94 50.71
CA ASN A 16 30.27 71.26 49.58
C ASN A 16 31.02 71.16 48.23
N ASN A 17 30.31 70.67 47.21
CA ASN A 17 30.80 70.39 45.87
C ASN A 17 31.19 71.67 45.11
N ASP A 18 32.48 71.85 44.81
CA ASP A 18 32.88 72.57 43.60
C ASP A 18 34.27 72.13 43.10
N LYS A 19 34.33 71.61 41.86
CA LYS A 19 35.52 70.96 41.27
C LYS A 19 36.58 71.94 40.76
N ASN A 20 36.31 73.25 40.76
CA ASN A 20 37.21 74.27 40.23
C ASN A 20 37.74 75.27 41.28
N SER A 21 37.60 75.00 42.58
CA SER A 21 38.16 75.87 43.62
C SER A 21 39.67 75.60 43.86
N PRO A 22 40.45 76.62 44.27
CA PRO A 22 41.87 76.46 44.63
C PRO A 22 42.13 75.37 45.68
N ASP A 23 41.12 75.10 46.52
CA ASP A 23 41.10 74.05 47.54
C ASP A 23 41.12 72.62 46.94
N TYR A 24 40.48 72.37 45.79
CA TYR A 24 40.48 71.04 45.14
C TYR A 24 41.83 70.74 44.45
N ILE A 25 42.45 71.76 43.85
CA ILE A 25 43.78 71.66 43.21
C ILE A 25 44.89 71.45 44.26
N MET A 26 44.76 72.05 45.46
CA MET A 26 45.65 71.76 46.60
C MET A 26 45.44 70.36 47.16
N LYS A 27 44.19 69.90 47.28
CA LYS A 27 43.85 68.55 47.77
C LYS A 27 44.39 67.46 46.85
N ASP A 28 44.18 67.60 45.55
CA ASP A 28 44.69 66.68 44.54
C ASP A 28 46.23 66.73 44.40
N ARG A 29 46.87 67.91 44.53
CA ARG A 29 48.34 67.98 44.61
C ARG A 29 48.89 67.35 45.88
N ALA A 30 48.23 67.48 47.03
CA ALA A 30 48.65 66.87 48.29
C ALA A 30 48.45 65.34 48.28
N THR A 31 47.33 64.85 47.75
CA THR A 31 47.07 63.42 47.56
C THR A 31 47.99 62.82 46.50
N ARG A 32 48.32 63.55 45.43
CA ARG A 32 49.33 63.15 44.44
C ARG A 32 50.74 63.17 45.02
N LEU A 33 51.14 64.15 45.86
CA LEU A 33 52.43 64.14 46.56
C LEU A 33 52.54 62.99 47.55
N LEU A 34 51.49 62.72 48.34
CA LEU A 34 51.43 61.59 49.26
C LEU A 34 51.45 60.24 48.52
N ASN A 35 50.72 60.12 47.42
CA ASN A 35 50.76 58.93 46.56
C ASN A 35 52.11 58.79 45.83
N SER A 36 52.76 59.89 45.44
CA SER A 36 54.12 59.90 44.86
C SER A 36 55.18 59.51 45.89
N CYS A 37 55.09 60.00 47.13
CA CYS A 37 55.95 59.56 48.24
C CYS A 37 55.69 58.08 48.60
N ALA A 38 54.43 57.63 48.61
CA ALA A 38 54.05 56.25 48.87
C ALA A 38 54.47 55.29 47.73
N THR A 39 54.41 55.71 46.46
CA THR A 39 54.92 54.93 45.32
C THR A 39 56.44 54.93 45.26
N LEU A 40 57.11 56.04 45.56
CA LEU A 40 58.56 56.08 45.78
C LEU A 40 58.94 55.08 46.88
N LEU A 41 58.23 55.05 48.01
CA LEU A 41 58.46 54.11 49.11
C LEU A 41 58.03 52.65 48.85
N ARG A 42 57.39 52.30 47.71
CA ARG A 42 57.02 50.90 47.38
C ARG A 42 58.22 50.08 46.89
N ARG A 43 59.22 50.69 46.25
CA ARG A 43 60.43 49.98 45.80
C ARG A 43 61.42 49.83 46.98
N PRO A 44 61.95 48.63 47.25
CA PRO A 44 62.81 48.40 48.42
C PRO A 44 64.10 49.25 48.40
N GLY A 45 64.62 49.60 47.23
CA GLY A 45 65.77 50.51 47.08
C GLY A 45 65.50 51.96 47.54
N ASN A 46 64.28 52.45 47.34
CA ASN A 46 63.91 53.82 47.71
C ASN A 46 63.64 53.99 49.20
N ARG A 47 63.18 52.95 49.90
CA ARG A 47 63.06 52.97 51.37
C ARG A 47 64.42 53.20 52.03
N ARG A 48 65.46 52.54 51.53
CA ARG A 48 66.85 52.73 51.98
C ARG A 48 67.37 54.12 51.68
N LEU A 49 67.10 54.65 50.48
CA LEU A 49 67.46 56.01 50.09
C LEU A 49 66.79 57.08 50.97
N PHE A 50 65.50 56.93 51.26
CA PHE A 50 64.74 57.86 52.09
C PHE A 50 65.23 57.86 53.55
N PHE A 51 65.57 56.68 54.07
CA PHE A 51 66.19 56.56 55.38
C PHE A 51 67.60 57.17 55.41
N ALA A 52 68.41 56.93 54.38
CA ALA A 52 69.73 57.55 54.24
C ALA A 52 69.64 59.09 54.17
N LEU A 53 68.67 59.64 53.44
CA LEU A 53 68.36 61.08 53.41
C LEU A 53 67.91 61.61 54.78
N SER A 54 67.12 60.84 55.53
CA SER A 54 66.72 61.23 56.89
C SER A 54 67.90 61.27 57.87
N LEU A 55 68.85 60.33 57.75
CA LEU A 55 70.10 60.30 58.49
C LEU A 55 71.03 61.45 58.08
N LEU A 56 71.10 61.76 56.78
CA LEU A 56 71.87 62.88 56.26
C LEU A 56 71.32 64.21 56.75
N MET A 57 69.99 64.40 56.70
CA MET A 57 69.33 65.57 57.28
C MET A 57 69.59 65.68 58.78
N TYR A 58 69.53 64.56 59.50
CA TYR A 58 69.85 64.52 60.91
C TYR A 58 71.28 64.99 61.18
N ALA A 59 72.26 64.48 60.42
CA ALA A 59 73.66 64.86 60.52
C ALA A 59 73.89 66.34 60.20
N VAL A 60 73.28 66.87 59.12
CA VAL A 60 73.37 68.29 58.75
C VAL A 60 72.77 69.20 59.84
N PHE A 61 71.65 68.80 60.43
CA PHE A 61 70.99 69.60 61.46
C PHE A 61 71.81 69.70 62.74
N ILE A 62 72.45 68.61 63.16
CA ILE A 62 73.35 68.60 64.32
C ILE A 62 74.61 69.44 64.05
N GLY A 63 75.18 69.35 62.84
CA GLY A 63 76.36 70.11 62.45
C GLY A 63 76.16 71.64 62.43
N SER A 64 74.91 72.11 62.43
CA SER A 64 74.56 73.55 62.42
C SER A 64 74.63 74.25 63.80
N GLY A 65 75.01 73.55 64.88
CA GLY A 65 75.36 74.15 66.17
C GLY A 65 74.21 74.79 66.98
N ARG A 66 72.95 74.48 66.68
CA ARG A 66 71.77 75.04 67.40
C ARG A 66 71.45 74.29 68.70
N ASN A 67 70.81 74.99 69.66
CA ASN A 67 70.43 74.53 71.00
C ASN A 67 69.89 73.08 71.08
N PHE A 68 70.21 72.38 72.18
CA PHE A 68 69.90 70.97 72.49
C PHE A 68 68.44 70.54 72.19
N GLY A 69 67.45 71.41 72.43
CA GLY A 69 66.03 71.12 72.14
C GLY A 69 65.72 70.90 70.64
N HIS A 70 66.50 71.48 69.73
CA HIS A 70 66.34 71.29 68.29
C HIS A 70 67.03 70.01 67.79
N ALA A 71 68.10 69.57 68.46
CA ALA A 71 68.79 68.31 68.15
C ALA A 71 67.94 67.09 68.53
N ALA A 72 67.20 67.17 69.64
CA ALA A 72 66.22 66.14 70.02
C ALA A 72 65.08 66.03 68.99
N ALA A 73 64.54 67.15 68.51
CA ALA A 73 63.51 67.15 67.47
C ALA A 73 64.00 66.59 66.13
N ALA A 74 65.28 66.79 65.79
CA ALA A 74 65.87 66.24 64.58
C ALA A 74 66.03 64.71 64.63
N ALA A 75 66.26 64.13 65.82
CA ALA A 75 66.40 62.68 66.01
C ALA A 75 65.09 61.91 65.77
N LEU A 76 63.96 62.63 65.71
CA LEU A 76 62.66 62.07 65.35
C LEU A 76 62.61 61.62 63.88
N PHE A 77 63.35 62.27 62.99
CA PHE A 77 63.26 62.02 61.54
C PHE A 77 63.65 60.59 61.16
N PRO A 78 64.83 60.06 61.56
CA PRO A 78 65.18 58.67 61.27
C PRO A 78 64.22 57.65 61.91
N VAL A 79 63.72 57.93 63.12
CA VAL A 79 62.79 57.04 63.84
C VAL A 79 61.44 56.93 63.12
N VAL A 80 60.88 58.07 62.73
CA VAL A 80 59.62 58.13 61.96
C VAL A 80 59.80 57.52 60.57
N THR A 81 60.91 57.81 59.90
CA THR A 81 61.19 57.22 58.58
C THR A 81 61.36 55.70 58.68
N ALA A 82 62.05 55.18 59.70
CA ALA A 82 62.18 53.74 59.92
C ALA A 82 60.82 53.07 60.17
N ALA A 83 59.97 53.70 60.99
CA ALA A 83 58.61 53.23 61.29
C ALA A 83 57.72 53.17 60.04
N VAL A 84 57.74 54.21 59.20
CA VAL A 84 56.94 54.28 57.96
C VAL A 84 57.46 53.30 56.90
N CYS A 85 58.78 53.16 56.77
CA CYS A 85 59.41 52.32 55.76
C CYS A 85 59.34 50.82 56.09
N TRP A 86 59.51 50.45 57.36
CA TRP A 86 59.72 49.06 57.77
C TRP A 86 58.83 48.57 58.93
N GLY A 87 57.91 49.39 59.42
CA GLY A 87 56.88 48.97 60.37
C GLY A 87 57.32 49.14 61.82
N TRP A 88 56.47 48.69 62.74
CA TRP A 88 56.62 49.00 64.17
C TRP A 88 57.91 48.46 64.78
N LYS A 89 58.40 47.29 64.35
CA LYS A 89 59.66 46.71 64.86
C LYS A 89 60.87 47.60 64.52
N ALA A 90 60.92 48.14 63.30
CA ALA A 90 61.99 49.02 62.85
C ALA A 90 61.88 50.41 63.48
N GLY A 91 60.66 50.94 63.62
CA GLY A 91 60.42 52.18 64.36
C GLY A 91 60.83 52.09 65.83
N LEU A 92 60.52 50.98 66.49
CA LEU A 92 60.91 50.69 67.88
C LEU A 92 62.44 50.61 68.02
N LEU A 93 63.10 49.84 67.15
CA LEU A 93 64.56 49.69 67.16
C LEU A 93 65.27 51.02 66.90
N ALA A 94 64.78 51.82 65.94
CA ALA A 94 65.32 53.14 65.68
C ALA A 94 65.13 54.08 66.87
N GLY A 95 63.97 54.04 67.54
CA GLY A 95 63.70 54.82 68.75
C GLY A 95 64.64 54.45 69.91
N LEU A 96 64.88 53.16 70.13
CA LEU A 96 65.81 52.66 71.16
C LEU A 96 67.27 53.03 70.83
N GLY A 97 67.67 52.92 69.56
CA GLY A 97 69.02 53.22 69.09
C GLY A 97 69.35 54.72 69.01
N ALA A 98 68.34 55.60 68.96
CA ALA A 98 68.54 57.05 68.87
C ALA A 98 69.31 57.62 70.08
N PHE A 99 69.14 57.05 71.27
CA PHE A 99 69.82 57.54 72.48
C PHE A 99 71.34 57.35 72.44
N PRO A 100 71.89 56.12 72.29
CA PRO A 100 73.34 55.93 72.25
C PRO A 100 74.00 56.60 71.03
N VAL A 101 73.30 56.66 69.89
CA VAL A 101 73.83 57.33 68.68
C VAL A 101 73.93 58.84 68.90
N ASN A 102 72.92 59.48 69.48
CA ASN A 102 72.98 60.91 69.77
C ASN A 102 74.06 61.25 70.80
N ALA A 103 74.22 60.41 71.83
CA ALA A 103 75.24 60.56 72.84
C ALA A 103 76.66 60.47 72.24
N LEU A 104 76.88 59.52 71.33
CA LEU A 104 78.15 59.37 70.61
C LEU A 104 78.43 60.57 69.70
N VAL A 105 77.44 61.03 68.94
CA VAL A 105 77.59 62.16 68.01
C VAL A 105 77.90 63.45 68.74
N LEU A 106 77.19 63.77 69.83
CA LEU A 106 77.46 64.97 70.63
C LEU A 106 78.89 64.98 71.20
N HIS A 107 79.40 63.82 71.61
CA HIS A 107 80.78 63.68 72.09
C HIS A 107 81.80 63.97 70.98
N THR A 108 81.57 63.48 69.75
CA THR A 108 82.50 63.68 68.63
C THR A 108 82.59 65.13 68.13
N ILE A 109 81.59 65.97 68.38
CA ILE A 109 81.57 67.37 67.92
C ILE A 109 82.13 68.32 69.01
N GLY A 110 82.81 67.76 70.02
CA GLY A 110 83.50 68.55 71.06
C GLY A 110 82.57 69.25 72.06
N TYR A 111 81.31 68.81 72.16
CA TYR A 111 80.41 69.25 73.22
C TYR A 111 80.65 68.41 74.47
N ASP A 112 81.23 69.03 75.51
CA ASP A 112 81.44 68.36 76.79
C ASP A 112 80.14 68.03 77.49
N TRP A 113 80.08 66.80 78.01
CA TRP A 113 78.94 66.22 78.71
C TRP A 113 78.54 67.07 79.92
N ARG A 114 77.41 67.80 79.82
CA ARG A 114 76.84 68.54 80.97
C ARG A 114 75.97 67.61 81.83
N PRO A 115 76.03 67.70 83.17
CA PRO A 115 75.18 66.94 84.09
C PRO A 115 73.74 67.45 84.03
N GLY A 116 72.97 66.96 83.06
CA GLY A 116 71.55 67.28 82.85
C GLY A 116 70.86 66.38 81.82
N MET A 117 71.63 65.57 81.08
CA MET A 117 71.12 64.63 80.08
C MET A 117 70.35 63.43 80.69
N PHE A 118 70.67 63.05 81.93
CA PHE A 118 69.88 62.10 82.74
C PHE A 118 68.90 62.80 83.69
N SER A 119 68.46 64.02 83.36
CA SER A 119 67.29 64.59 84.03
C SER A 119 66.03 63.77 83.64
N PRO A 120 65.02 63.69 84.53
CA PRO A 120 63.75 63.01 84.22
C PRO A 120 63.13 63.45 82.88
N ILE A 121 63.36 64.70 82.48
CA ILE A 121 62.87 65.30 81.22
C ILE A 121 63.56 64.68 79.99
N GLY A 122 64.86 64.40 80.05
CA GLY A 122 65.60 63.76 78.95
C GLY A 122 65.14 62.33 78.71
N ILE A 123 65.01 61.54 79.78
CA ILE A 123 64.52 60.15 79.72
C ILE A 123 63.09 60.10 79.17
N MET A 124 62.22 61.04 79.58
CA MET A 124 60.85 61.13 79.09
C MET A 124 60.77 61.49 77.60
N GLY A 125 61.68 62.33 77.10
CA GLY A 125 61.83 62.62 75.66
C GLY A 125 62.22 61.38 74.85
N HIS A 126 63.12 60.53 75.37
CA HIS A 126 63.50 59.28 74.71
C HIS A 126 62.37 58.24 74.69
N LEU A 127 61.65 58.11 75.80
CA LEU A 127 60.47 57.24 75.84
C LEU A 127 59.43 57.68 74.81
N LEU A 128 59.27 58.98 74.61
CA LEU A 128 58.35 59.54 73.62
C LEU A 128 58.76 59.17 72.17
N PHE A 129 60.05 59.14 71.84
CA PHE A 129 60.52 58.71 70.51
C PHE A 129 60.27 57.23 70.25
N VAL A 130 60.51 56.37 71.25
CA VAL A 130 60.22 54.94 71.18
C VAL A 130 58.72 54.71 70.96
N LEU A 131 57.87 55.40 71.73
CA LEU A 131 56.42 55.31 71.61
C LEU A 131 55.90 55.83 70.27
N GLN A 132 56.45 56.93 69.75
CA GLN A 132 56.07 57.47 68.44
C GLN A 132 56.49 56.55 67.29
N GLY A 133 57.71 56.01 67.32
CA GLY A 133 58.19 55.04 66.33
C GLY A 133 57.36 53.76 66.33
N LEU A 134 57.00 53.25 67.52
CA LEU A 134 56.11 52.11 67.66
C LEU A 134 54.70 52.42 67.12
N PHE A 135 54.08 53.53 67.55
CA PHE A 135 52.72 53.90 67.16
C PHE A 135 52.58 54.10 65.65
N ILE A 136 53.48 54.87 65.03
CA ILE A 136 53.45 55.15 63.58
C ILE A 136 53.64 53.86 62.78
N GLY A 137 54.57 53.00 63.21
CA GLY A 137 54.78 51.72 62.55
C GLY A 137 53.60 50.76 62.71
N LEU A 138 52.90 50.81 63.85
CA LEU A 138 51.72 49.98 64.11
C LEU A 138 50.53 50.41 63.23
N VAL A 139 50.26 51.71 63.13
CA VAL A 139 49.23 52.27 62.24
C VAL A 139 49.50 51.91 60.78
N ARG A 140 50.76 51.99 60.34
CA ARG A 140 51.18 51.62 58.98
C ARG A 140 50.97 50.14 58.69
N ASP A 141 51.35 49.26 59.62
CA ASP A 141 51.16 47.82 59.45
C ASP A 141 49.66 47.45 59.46
N LEU A 142 48.84 48.08 60.31
CA LEU A 142 47.36 47.96 60.30
C LEU A 142 46.76 48.41 58.96
N TYR A 143 47.18 49.55 58.43
CA TYR A 143 46.73 50.05 57.13
C TYR A 143 47.12 49.11 55.98
N CYS A 144 48.36 48.61 55.99
CA CYS A 144 48.81 47.62 55.00
C CYS A 144 48.07 46.28 55.13
N GLN A 145 47.70 45.86 56.34
CA GLN A 145 46.85 44.69 56.56
C GLN A 145 45.44 44.89 55.99
N GLY A 146 44.82 46.05 56.24
CA GLY A 146 43.49 46.39 55.71
C GLY A 146 43.45 46.40 54.18
N GLN A 147 44.44 47.03 53.54
CA GLN A 147 44.54 47.04 52.07
C GLN A 147 44.76 45.65 51.46
N ARG A 148 45.53 44.77 52.14
CA ARG A 148 45.68 43.37 51.70
C ARG A 148 44.36 42.59 51.82
N ALA A 149 43.61 42.81 52.90
CA ALA A 149 42.32 42.17 53.11
C ALA A 149 41.28 42.61 52.07
N GLU A 150 41.26 43.90 51.70
CA GLU A 150 40.35 44.44 50.68
C GLU A 150 40.60 43.84 49.29
N ILE A 151 41.87 43.75 48.88
CA ILE A 151 42.25 43.11 47.60
C ILE A 151 41.84 41.64 47.59
N LEU A 152 42.10 40.90 48.67
CA LEU A 152 41.70 39.48 48.79
C LEU A 152 40.18 39.31 48.72
N LEU A 153 39.41 40.21 49.33
CA LEU A 153 37.95 40.15 49.30
C LEU A 153 37.40 40.42 47.90
N GLN A 154 37.95 41.40 47.18
CA GLN A 154 37.57 41.66 45.78
C GLN A 154 37.90 40.49 44.86
N GLU A 155 39.05 39.86 45.05
CA GLU A 155 39.45 38.64 44.33
C GLU A 155 38.43 37.50 44.57
N GLN A 156 38.01 37.28 45.82
CA GLN A 156 37.00 36.27 46.17
C GLN A 156 35.61 36.56 45.58
N ILE A 157 35.17 37.81 45.58
CA ILE A 157 33.88 38.20 44.98
C ILE A 157 33.90 37.96 43.47
N ARG A 158 35.00 38.32 42.79
CA ARG A 158 35.17 38.08 41.35
C ARG A 158 35.12 36.58 41.05
N GLN A 159 35.86 35.76 41.79
CA GLN A 159 35.85 34.30 41.61
C GLN A 159 34.45 33.70 41.77
N ARG A 160 33.70 34.08 42.82
CA ARG A 160 32.32 33.61 43.01
C ARG A 160 31.37 34.04 41.89
N SER A 161 31.53 35.24 41.35
CA SER A 161 30.72 35.72 40.22
C SER A 161 30.99 34.90 38.96
N GLU A 162 32.27 34.65 38.65
CA GLU A 162 32.65 33.81 37.51
C GLU A 162 32.15 32.37 37.65
N ASP A 163 32.20 31.79 38.86
CA ASP A 163 31.66 30.45 39.14
C ASP A 163 30.13 30.41 38.97
N LEU A 164 29.42 31.44 39.43
CA LEU A 164 27.96 31.53 39.27
C LEU A 164 27.56 31.64 37.80
N ASP A 165 28.26 32.45 37.02
CA ASP A 165 28.02 32.59 35.58
C ASP A 165 28.28 31.28 34.83
N ARG A 166 29.31 30.52 35.23
CA ARG A 166 29.58 29.17 34.69
C ARG A 166 28.44 28.21 34.99
N VAL A 167 27.91 28.20 36.21
CA VAL A 167 26.76 27.35 36.58
C VAL A 167 25.54 27.71 35.74
N HIS A 168 25.17 28.99 35.65
CA HIS A 168 24.03 29.43 34.82
C HIS A 168 24.25 29.17 33.32
N ALA A 169 25.50 29.19 32.83
CA ALA A 169 25.81 28.84 31.45
C ALA A 169 25.63 27.33 31.18
N VAL A 170 26.03 26.48 32.12
CA VAL A 170 25.80 25.03 32.05
C VAL A 170 24.32 24.71 32.11
N GLU A 171 23.58 25.32 33.03
CA GLU A 171 22.13 25.13 33.20
C GLU A 171 21.37 25.48 31.91
N ARG A 172 21.58 26.69 31.37
CA ARG A 172 20.99 27.11 30.08
C ARG A 172 21.36 26.19 28.91
N ARG A 173 22.59 25.65 28.91
CA ARG A 173 23.02 24.71 27.88
C ARG A 173 22.27 23.37 28.00
N LEU A 174 22.06 22.87 29.22
CA LEU A 174 21.29 21.65 29.45
C LEU A 174 19.82 21.84 29.08
N GLU A 175 19.20 22.95 29.48
CA GLU A 175 17.82 23.30 29.07
C GLU A 175 17.68 23.37 27.55
N ALA A 176 18.63 24.01 26.86
CA ALA A 176 18.61 24.09 25.40
C ALA A 176 18.73 22.71 24.74
N VAL A 177 19.53 21.79 25.28
CA VAL A 177 19.63 20.41 24.78
C VAL A 177 18.31 19.67 24.95
N LEU A 178 17.64 19.83 26.09
CA LEU A 178 16.33 19.20 26.34
C LEU A 178 15.23 19.80 25.46
N GLU A 179 15.24 21.12 25.26
CA GLU A 179 14.28 21.83 24.40
C GLU A 179 14.45 21.54 22.90
N GLN A 180 15.68 21.27 22.45
CA GLN A 180 15.97 20.92 21.05
C GLN A 180 15.90 19.42 20.74
N SER A 181 15.60 18.58 21.74
CA SER A 181 15.38 17.15 21.52
C SER A 181 14.20 16.93 20.56
N ALA A 182 14.40 16.05 19.57
CA ALA A 182 13.34 15.62 18.66
C ALA A 182 12.28 14.76 19.37
N ASP A 183 12.70 13.98 20.37
CA ASP A 183 11.79 13.22 21.23
C ASP A 183 11.19 14.14 22.31
N GLY A 184 9.94 13.88 22.69
CA GLY A 184 9.29 14.57 23.79
C GLY A 184 9.95 14.21 25.11
N VAL A 185 10.42 15.21 25.86
CA VAL A 185 11.09 15.01 27.13
C VAL A 185 10.26 15.62 28.25
N PHE A 186 10.04 14.84 29.31
CA PHE A 186 9.53 15.38 30.56
C PHE A 186 10.31 14.85 31.77
N ILE A 187 10.37 15.65 32.81
CA ILE A 187 11.02 15.30 34.08
C ILE A 187 9.97 15.32 35.19
N THR A 188 9.99 14.30 36.05
CA THR A 188 9.11 14.19 37.22
C THR A 188 9.88 14.31 38.52
N GLU A 189 9.25 14.88 39.53
CA GLU A 189 9.73 14.89 40.91
C GLU A 189 9.45 13.54 41.59
N ARG A 190 10.34 13.07 42.47
CA ARG A 190 10.15 11.81 43.18
C ARG A 190 8.90 11.77 44.08
N ASP A 191 8.69 12.77 44.92
CA ASP A 191 7.72 12.64 46.03
C ASP A 191 6.28 12.81 45.58
N THR A 192 6.06 13.73 44.64
CA THR A 192 4.73 14.03 44.11
C THR A 192 4.43 13.31 42.79
N GLU A 193 5.47 12.79 42.12
CA GLU A 193 5.41 12.26 40.74
C GLU A 193 4.85 13.25 39.72
N LYS A 194 4.89 14.54 40.06
CA LYS A 194 4.43 15.62 39.19
C LYS A 194 5.49 15.97 38.18
N ILE A 195 5.06 16.32 36.98
CA ILE A 195 5.92 16.81 35.92
C ILE A 195 6.45 18.19 36.31
N LEU A 196 7.77 18.33 36.39
CA LEU A 196 8.46 19.59 36.68
C LEU A 196 8.75 20.38 35.40
N MET A 197 9.03 19.67 34.32
CA MET A 197 9.47 20.26 33.06
C MET A 197 8.97 19.39 31.91
N VAL A 198 8.56 20.04 30.83
CA VAL A 198 8.31 19.42 29.52
C VAL A 198 9.04 20.23 28.46
N ASN A 199 9.62 19.56 27.47
CA ASN A 199 10.17 20.23 26.31
C ASN A 199 9.09 20.55 25.27
N ARG A 200 9.49 21.29 24.23
CA ARG A 200 8.63 21.62 23.09
C ARG A 200 8.08 20.38 22.35
N ALA A 201 8.91 19.38 22.09
CA ALA A 201 8.47 18.19 21.35
C ALA A 201 7.34 17.42 22.06
N PHE A 202 7.35 17.36 23.40
CA PHE A 202 6.27 16.71 24.16
C PHE A 202 4.95 17.52 24.11
N ILE A 203 5.04 18.85 24.07
CA ILE A 203 3.87 19.74 23.88
C ILE A 203 3.29 19.52 22.47
N GLU A 204 4.14 19.45 21.44
CA GLU A 204 3.69 19.21 20.07
C GLU A 204 3.06 17.81 19.92
N LEU A 205 3.64 16.78 20.53
CA LEU A 205 3.11 15.41 20.55
C LEU A 205 1.72 15.34 21.21
N THR A 206 1.56 15.96 22.38
CA THR A 206 0.29 15.90 23.13
C THR A 206 -0.73 16.92 22.65
N GLY A 207 -0.31 17.99 21.98
CA GLY A 207 -1.15 19.14 21.65
C GLY A 207 -1.66 19.90 22.89
N MET A 208 -1.10 19.65 24.07
CA MET A 208 -1.51 20.26 25.34
C MET A 208 -0.61 21.45 25.69
N ARG A 209 -1.13 22.40 26.48
CA ARG A 209 -0.33 23.56 26.89
C ARG A 209 0.62 23.16 28.02
N ARG A 210 1.79 23.80 28.06
CA ARG A 210 2.81 23.58 29.11
C ARG A 210 2.22 23.69 30.53
N GLU A 211 1.33 24.66 30.74
CA GLU A 211 0.68 24.93 32.04
C GLU A 211 -0.25 23.80 32.49
N ASP A 212 -0.84 23.04 31.56
CA ASP A 212 -1.72 21.91 31.86
C ASP A 212 -0.88 20.63 32.15
N LEU A 213 0.32 20.55 31.57
CA LEU A 213 1.25 19.42 31.73
C LEU A 213 2.10 19.54 33.00
N VAL A 214 2.69 20.70 33.27
CA VAL A 214 3.55 20.93 34.43
C VAL A 214 2.71 20.97 35.70
N GLY A 215 3.12 20.23 36.74
CA GLY A 215 2.38 20.06 37.98
C GLY A 215 1.32 18.94 37.95
N SER A 216 1.03 18.40 36.77
CA SER A 216 0.19 17.20 36.57
C SER A 216 1.02 15.93 36.69
N LYS A 217 0.35 14.78 36.88
CA LYS A 217 1.01 13.47 36.91
C LYS A 217 0.94 12.81 35.53
N PRO A 218 1.99 12.09 35.07
CA PRO A 218 2.02 11.49 33.74
C PRO A 218 0.84 10.56 33.43
N TYR A 219 0.34 9.81 34.42
CA TYR A 219 -0.78 8.89 34.21
C TYR A 219 -2.10 9.59 33.87
N CYS A 220 -2.24 10.91 34.14
CA CYS A 220 -3.42 11.68 33.73
C CYS A 220 -3.59 11.74 32.21
N PHE A 221 -2.51 11.48 31.47
CA PHE A 221 -2.48 11.48 30.01
C PHE A 221 -2.43 10.05 29.45
N MET A 222 -2.69 9.04 30.28
CA MET A 222 -2.76 7.64 29.85
C MET A 222 -4.23 7.19 29.72
N PRO A 223 -4.52 6.25 28.82
CA PRO A 223 -5.86 5.68 28.66
C PRO A 223 -6.40 5.04 29.95
N VAL A 224 -7.71 5.25 30.18
CA VAL A 224 -8.46 4.61 31.26
C VAL A 224 -9.00 3.24 30.80
N ILE A 225 -8.88 2.23 31.66
CA ILE A 225 -9.41 0.88 31.44
C ILE A 225 -10.94 0.89 31.28
N GLY A 226 -11.44 0.06 30.37
CA GLY A 226 -12.87 -0.06 30.04
C GLY A 226 -13.40 1.06 29.16
N THR A 227 -12.54 1.93 28.64
CA THR A 227 -12.91 3.01 27.72
C THR A 227 -12.37 2.72 26.32
N THR A 228 -13.19 2.99 25.31
CA THR A 228 -12.81 2.96 23.89
C THR A 228 -12.38 4.35 23.44
N TYR A 229 -11.22 4.44 22.80
CA TYR A 229 -10.70 5.67 22.23
C TYR A 229 -10.45 5.51 20.74
N ARG A 230 -10.53 6.60 20.00
CA ARG A 230 -10.02 6.67 18.62
C ARG A 230 -8.52 6.94 18.66
N SER A 231 -7.73 6.20 17.89
CA SER A 231 -6.29 6.46 17.75
C SER A 231 -5.99 7.39 16.57
N THR A 232 -4.80 7.98 16.56
CA THR A 232 -4.28 8.76 15.42
C THR A 232 -4.08 7.93 14.14
N LEU A 233 -4.09 6.60 14.26
CA LEU A 233 -4.09 5.67 13.13
C LEU A 233 -5.48 5.48 12.50
N GLY A 234 -6.53 5.96 13.17
CA GLY A 234 -7.93 5.86 12.73
C GLY A 234 -8.70 4.66 13.31
N ASP A 235 -8.01 3.78 14.03
CA ASP A 235 -8.62 2.61 14.68
C ASP A 235 -9.31 2.98 15.99
N GLU A 236 -10.38 2.26 16.34
CA GLU A 236 -11.03 2.33 17.67
C GLU A 236 -10.44 1.25 18.59
N ILE A 237 -9.84 1.67 19.71
CA ILE A 237 -9.10 0.81 20.62
C ILE A 237 -9.81 0.81 21.97
N GLU A 238 -10.29 -0.36 22.39
CA GLU A 238 -10.77 -0.61 23.75
C GLU A 238 -9.59 -0.93 24.66
N ILE A 239 -9.51 -0.25 25.80
CA ILE A 239 -8.42 -0.40 26.75
C ILE A 239 -8.81 -1.46 27.77
N ASP A 240 -8.25 -2.66 27.62
CA ASP A 240 -8.58 -3.82 28.44
C ASP A 240 -7.64 -4.01 29.63
N MET A 241 -7.90 -5.06 30.42
CA MET A 241 -7.06 -5.41 31.55
C MET A 241 -5.67 -5.88 31.12
N GLN A 242 -5.52 -6.49 29.95
CA GLN A 242 -4.21 -6.96 29.46
C GLN A 242 -3.26 -5.79 29.18
N TYR A 243 -3.76 -4.71 28.58
CA TYR A 243 -3.01 -3.47 28.39
C TYR A 243 -2.53 -2.89 29.72
N TYR A 244 -3.40 -2.85 30.72
CA TYR A 244 -3.06 -2.31 32.04
C TYR A 244 -2.05 -3.19 32.78
N GLU A 245 -2.20 -4.52 32.73
CA GLU A 245 -1.23 -5.46 33.31
C GLU A 245 0.15 -5.31 32.69
N LYS A 246 0.24 -5.14 31.35
CA LYS A 246 1.50 -4.88 30.66
C LYS A 246 2.15 -3.59 31.16
N SER A 247 1.37 -2.51 31.24
CA SER A 247 1.84 -1.21 31.76
C SER A 247 2.33 -1.32 33.21
N TYR A 248 1.61 -2.06 34.06
CA TYR A 248 1.99 -2.31 35.45
C TYR A 248 3.31 -3.09 35.57
N ARG A 249 3.51 -4.13 34.74
CA ARG A 249 4.77 -4.89 34.73
C ARG A 249 5.97 -4.01 34.36
N VAL A 250 5.81 -3.15 33.37
CA VAL A 250 6.87 -2.21 32.95
C VAL A 250 7.15 -1.18 34.05
N GLN A 251 6.12 -0.70 34.75
CA GLN A 251 6.30 0.20 35.89
C GLN A 251 7.03 -0.47 37.06
N GLN A 252 6.77 -1.76 37.32
CA GLN A 252 7.53 -2.54 38.31
C GLN A 252 9.00 -2.68 37.93
N GLN A 253 9.30 -2.84 36.63
CA GLN A 253 10.67 -2.87 36.12
C GLN A 253 11.42 -1.54 36.38
N LEU A 254 10.74 -0.40 36.26
CA LEU A 254 11.35 0.88 36.62
C LEU A 254 11.76 0.93 38.10
N LEU A 255 10.93 0.37 38.98
CA LEU A 255 11.19 0.32 40.42
C LEU A 255 12.37 -0.60 40.76
N SER A 256 12.55 -1.71 40.04
CA SER A 256 13.65 -2.66 40.26
C SER A 256 14.96 -2.23 39.60
N ASP A 257 14.92 -1.87 38.32
CA ASP A 257 16.10 -1.71 37.46
C ASP A 257 16.54 -0.24 37.36
N GLY A 258 15.69 0.68 37.78
CA GLY A 258 15.92 2.12 37.70
C GLY A 258 15.85 2.71 36.28
N MET A 259 15.55 1.89 35.27
CA MET A 259 15.30 2.32 33.90
C MET A 259 14.30 1.42 33.16
N ILE A 260 13.60 1.99 32.18
CA ILE A 260 12.77 1.33 31.18
C ILE A 260 13.32 1.72 29.81
N ARG A 261 13.40 0.74 28.89
CA ARG A 261 13.75 0.98 27.49
C ARG A 261 12.67 0.44 26.56
N GLY A 262 12.36 1.20 25.50
CA GLY A 262 11.47 0.78 24.42
C GLY A 262 10.04 0.47 24.89
N TRP A 263 9.53 1.20 25.88
CA TRP A 263 8.17 0.99 26.36
C TRP A 263 7.16 1.60 25.42
N GLU A 264 6.49 0.74 24.64
CA GLU A 264 5.37 1.15 23.80
C GLU A 264 4.06 1.24 24.60
N TYR A 265 3.43 2.41 24.61
CA TYR A 265 2.14 2.68 25.24
C TYR A 265 1.39 3.79 24.48
N PHE A 266 0.26 4.26 25.03
CA PHE A 266 -0.53 5.32 24.43
C PHE A 266 -0.57 6.55 25.33
N VAL A 267 -0.46 7.72 24.70
CA VAL A 267 -0.70 9.02 25.32
C VAL A 267 -1.97 9.60 24.73
N ILE A 268 -2.84 10.14 25.57
CA ILE A 268 -4.04 10.87 25.16
C ILE A 268 -3.63 12.30 24.78
N ASN A 269 -3.95 12.73 23.57
CA ASN A 269 -3.72 14.11 23.12
C ASN A 269 -4.86 15.06 23.56
N SER A 270 -4.71 16.36 23.29
CA SER A 270 -5.72 17.38 23.63
C SER A 270 -7.07 17.22 22.93
N ARG A 271 -7.16 16.38 21.89
CA ARG A 271 -8.41 16.00 21.20
C ARG A 271 -9.06 14.75 21.78
N GLY A 272 -8.42 14.09 22.75
CA GLY A 272 -8.87 12.82 23.31
C GLY A 272 -8.51 11.60 22.47
N GLU A 273 -7.63 11.74 21.47
CA GLU A 273 -7.18 10.61 20.63
C GLU A 273 -5.95 9.93 21.25
N LEU A 274 -5.80 8.63 21.02
CA LEU A 274 -4.61 7.88 21.41
C LEU A 274 -3.49 8.07 20.40
N VAL A 275 -2.36 8.59 20.88
CA VAL A 275 -1.09 8.66 20.16
C VAL A 275 -0.23 7.48 20.61
N PRO A 276 0.15 6.54 19.72
CA PRO A 276 1.09 5.49 20.06
C PRO A 276 2.48 6.11 20.24
N VAL A 277 3.09 5.83 21.40
CA VAL A 277 4.41 6.34 21.74
C VAL A 277 5.34 5.23 22.22
N GLU A 278 6.62 5.43 22.03
CA GLU A 278 7.69 4.62 22.62
C GLU A 278 8.44 5.49 23.63
N ALA A 279 8.57 5.04 24.89
CA ALA A 279 9.32 5.77 25.90
C ALA A 279 10.50 5.01 26.50
N ASN A 280 11.52 5.80 26.80
CA ASN A 280 12.62 5.43 27.67
C ASN A 280 12.50 6.24 28.96
N VAL A 281 12.52 5.58 30.11
CA VAL A 281 12.37 6.23 31.41
C VAL A 281 13.56 5.88 32.27
N THR A 282 14.24 6.85 32.88
CA THR A 282 15.39 6.60 33.75
C THR A 282 15.24 7.40 35.04
N HIS A 283 15.57 6.79 36.18
CA HIS A 283 15.63 7.52 37.45
C HIS A 283 16.72 8.60 37.42
N LEU A 284 16.36 9.79 37.89
CA LEU A 284 17.32 10.82 38.23
C LEU A 284 17.76 10.63 39.67
N CYS A 285 19.07 10.62 39.90
CA CYS A 285 19.67 10.45 41.21
C CYS A 285 20.61 11.63 41.52
N ASP A 286 20.72 11.99 42.80
CA ASP A 286 21.73 12.93 43.26
C ASP A 286 23.13 12.29 43.33
N ALA A 287 24.14 13.08 43.70
CA ALA A 287 25.52 12.61 43.83
C ALA A 287 25.72 11.51 44.91
N SER A 288 24.74 11.30 45.80
CA SER A 288 24.75 10.23 46.80
C SER A 288 24.07 8.94 46.31
N GLY A 289 23.55 8.94 45.08
CA GLY A 289 22.80 7.83 44.50
C GLY A 289 21.33 7.78 44.94
N LYS A 290 20.85 8.78 45.67
CA LYS A 290 19.44 8.84 46.10
C LYS A 290 18.59 9.36 44.94
N ARG A 291 17.52 8.63 44.61
CA ARG A 291 16.54 9.05 43.60
C ARG A 291 15.92 10.41 43.98
N THR A 292 15.95 11.34 43.03
CA THR A 292 15.35 12.69 43.08
C THR A 292 14.16 12.83 42.12
N GLY A 293 14.08 12.00 41.08
CA GLY A 293 13.01 12.06 40.10
C GLY A 293 13.13 10.98 39.02
N ALA A 294 12.51 11.22 37.86
CA ALA A 294 12.72 10.44 36.65
C ALA A 294 12.67 11.34 35.41
N ILE A 295 13.49 11.02 34.41
CA ILE A 295 13.43 11.61 33.08
C ILE A 295 12.80 10.61 32.12
N SER A 296 11.84 11.07 31.34
CA SER A 296 11.16 10.29 30.30
C SER A 296 11.41 10.94 28.95
N MET A 297 11.91 10.14 28.01
CA MET A 297 11.97 10.48 26.59
C MET A 297 10.87 9.70 25.89
N VAL A 298 10.03 10.36 25.11
CA VAL A 298 8.80 9.84 24.52
C VAL A 298 8.82 10.17 23.03
N ARG A 299 8.88 9.15 22.20
CA ARG A 299 8.87 9.26 20.74
C ARG A 299 7.49 8.91 20.20
N ASP A 300 6.96 9.76 19.33
CA ASP A 300 5.78 9.41 18.53
C ASP A 300 6.15 8.32 17.52
N VAL A 301 5.45 7.19 17.56
CA VAL A 301 5.68 6.05 16.65
C VAL A 301 4.52 5.84 15.68
N THR A 302 3.66 6.84 15.50
CA THR A 302 2.48 6.78 14.62
C THR A 302 2.86 6.39 13.19
N GLU A 303 3.87 7.04 12.59
CA GLU A 303 4.29 6.72 11.22
C GLU A 303 4.82 5.29 11.09
N ARG A 304 5.65 4.86 12.05
CA ARG A 304 6.17 3.48 12.10
C ARG A 304 5.03 2.47 12.21
N LYS A 305 4.08 2.69 13.14
CA LYS A 305 2.92 1.81 13.35
C LYS A 305 2.01 1.78 12.13
N ARG A 306 1.80 2.91 11.43
CA ARG A 306 1.03 2.96 10.17
C ARG A 306 1.69 2.11 9.09
N ALA A 307 3.01 2.25 8.90
CA ALA A 307 3.74 1.44 7.93
C ALA A 307 3.69 -0.07 8.27
N GLU A 308 3.83 -0.43 9.55
CA GLU A 308 3.68 -1.82 10.02
C GLU A 308 2.27 -2.37 9.73
N GLN A 309 1.21 -1.58 10.00
CA GLN A 309 -0.18 -1.95 9.68
C GLN A 309 -0.44 -2.07 8.18
N GLU A 310 0.08 -1.16 7.37
CA GLU A 310 -0.05 -1.21 5.91
C GLU A 310 0.62 -2.46 5.33
N ILE A 311 1.84 -2.76 5.78
CA ILE A 311 2.55 -4.00 5.40
C ILE A 311 1.76 -5.23 5.85
N GLY A 312 1.25 -5.22 7.09
CA GLY A 312 0.39 -6.29 7.61
C GLY A 312 -0.85 -6.53 6.74
N ARG A 313 -1.61 -5.48 6.45
CA ARG A 313 -2.80 -5.53 5.59
C ARG A 313 -2.47 -5.98 4.17
N ALA A 314 -1.36 -5.50 3.59
CA ALA A 314 -0.91 -5.93 2.27
C ALA A 314 -0.55 -7.43 2.25
N ASN A 315 0.18 -7.92 3.26
CA ASN A 315 0.54 -9.33 3.39
C ASN A 315 -0.69 -10.22 3.57
N GLU A 316 -1.66 -9.82 4.41
CA GLU A 316 -2.93 -10.53 4.57
C GLU A 316 -3.73 -10.58 3.27
N PHE A 317 -3.81 -9.46 2.55
CA PHE A 317 -4.47 -9.39 1.26
C PHE A 317 -3.82 -10.33 0.23
N LEU A 318 -2.49 -10.31 0.09
CA LEU A 318 -1.75 -11.22 -0.79
C LEU A 318 -1.94 -12.68 -0.39
N ASN A 319 -1.92 -12.97 0.91
CA ASN A 319 -2.16 -14.32 1.41
C ASN A 319 -3.56 -14.80 1.04
N ASN A 320 -4.57 -13.96 1.20
CA ASN A 320 -5.95 -14.28 0.83
C ASN A 320 -6.12 -14.54 -0.67
N ILE A 321 -5.42 -13.78 -1.55
CA ILE A 321 -5.44 -14.03 -2.99
C ILE A 321 -4.89 -15.44 -3.30
N ILE A 322 -3.75 -15.79 -2.73
CA ILE A 322 -3.11 -17.09 -2.97
C ILE A 322 -3.97 -18.23 -2.42
N GLU A 323 -4.47 -18.11 -1.18
CA GLU A 323 -5.27 -19.17 -0.53
C GLU A 323 -6.63 -19.41 -1.18
N ASN A 324 -7.26 -18.36 -1.73
CA ASN A 324 -8.56 -18.46 -2.37
C ASN A 324 -8.48 -18.60 -3.90
N SER A 325 -7.28 -18.70 -4.47
CA SER A 325 -7.11 -19.08 -5.88
C SER A 325 -7.73 -20.46 -6.14
N VAL A 326 -8.39 -20.59 -7.29
CA VAL A 326 -8.95 -21.86 -7.77
C VAL A 326 -7.87 -22.80 -8.27
N ASP A 327 -6.83 -22.25 -8.90
CA ASP A 327 -5.69 -23.03 -9.36
C ASP A 327 -4.77 -23.38 -8.18
N CYS A 328 -4.17 -24.56 -8.25
CA CYS A 328 -3.12 -24.99 -7.33
C CYS A 328 -1.92 -24.05 -7.46
N ILE A 329 -1.50 -23.44 -6.36
CA ILE A 329 -0.31 -22.59 -6.29
C ILE A 329 0.70 -23.25 -5.37
N ILE A 330 1.89 -23.51 -5.90
CA ILE A 330 3.04 -24.01 -5.15
C ILE A 330 4.17 -23.00 -5.32
N ILE A 331 4.75 -22.58 -4.20
CA ILE A 331 5.93 -21.70 -4.17
C ILE A 331 7.09 -22.50 -3.58
N SER A 332 8.23 -22.44 -4.26
CA SER A 332 9.48 -23.03 -3.83
C SER A 332 10.57 -21.98 -3.66
N ASP A 333 11.53 -22.26 -2.79
CA ASP A 333 12.74 -21.43 -2.64
C ASP A 333 13.72 -21.60 -3.82
N SER A 334 14.86 -20.91 -3.77
CA SER A 334 15.89 -20.93 -4.82
C SER A 334 16.55 -22.30 -5.00
N THR A 335 16.41 -23.21 -4.03
CA THR A 335 16.88 -24.59 -4.12
C THR A 335 15.81 -25.57 -4.61
N GLY A 336 14.57 -25.09 -4.79
CA GLY A 336 13.45 -25.88 -5.31
C GLY A 336 12.59 -26.53 -4.22
N HIS A 337 12.88 -26.31 -2.94
CA HIS A 337 12.08 -26.85 -1.84
C HIS A 337 10.80 -26.04 -1.67
N ILE A 338 9.67 -26.74 -1.52
CA ILE A 338 8.35 -26.15 -1.36
C ILE A 338 8.32 -25.41 -0.03
N THR A 339 8.07 -24.10 -0.10
CA THR A 339 7.90 -23.23 1.07
C THR A 339 6.45 -22.90 1.33
N ARG A 340 5.58 -23.03 0.31
CA ARG A 340 4.16 -22.75 0.43
C ARG A 340 3.32 -23.51 -0.60
N VAL A 341 2.13 -23.93 -0.16
CA VAL A 341 1.08 -24.52 -1.01
C VAL A 341 -0.25 -23.92 -0.59
N ASN A 342 -1.05 -23.47 -1.55
CA ASN A 342 -2.39 -22.96 -1.24
C ASN A 342 -3.41 -24.09 -0.99
N ARG A 343 -4.57 -23.75 -0.44
CA ARG A 343 -5.67 -24.70 -0.22
C ARG A 343 -6.04 -25.53 -1.47
N ALA A 344 -6.07 -24.90 -2.65
CA ALA A 344 -6.39 -25.61 -3.90
C ALA A 344 -5.34 -26.67 -4.25
N GLY A 345 -4.06 -26.42 -3.98
CA GLY A 345 -2.99 -27.40 -4.21
C GLY A 345 -3.05 -28.59 -3.26
N LEU A 346 -3.38 -28.37 -1.99
CA LEU A 346 -3.62 -29.44 -1.02
C LEU A 346 -4.81 -30.30 -1.43
N ALA A 347 -5.91 -29.68 -1.88
CA ALA A 347 -7.09 -30.39 -2.36
C ALA A 347 -6.83 -31.17 -3.66
N LEU A 348 -6.06 -30.58 -4.59
CA LEU A 348 -5.72 -31.20 -5.86
C LEU A 348 -4.83 -32.43 -5.66
N LEU A 349 -3.75 -32.30 -4.88
CA LEU A 349 -2.74 -33.37 -4.73
C LEU A 349 -3.05 -34.34 -3.58
N GLY A 350 -3.93 -33.94 -2.65
CA GLY A 350 -4.39 -34.75 -1.53
C GLY A 350 -3.43 -34.88 -0.35
N TYR A 351 -2.21 -34.32 -0.44
CA TYR A 351 -1.23 -34.32 0.64
C TYR A 351 -1.61 -33.33 1.75
N ALA A 352 -1.17 -33.60 2.98
CA ALA A 352 -1.16 -32.60 4.03
C ALA A 352 -0.04 -31.59 3.79
N LEU A 353 -0.17 -30.36 4.30
CA LEU A 353 0.83 -29.31 4.12
C LEU A 353 2.22 -29.75 4.64
N ASP A 354 2.26 -30.34 5.84
CA ASP A 354 3.50 -30.82 6.47
C ASP A 354 4.21 -31.92 5.66
N ASP A 355 3.46 -32.69 4.85
CA ASP A 355 4.03 -33.70 3.97
C ASP A 355 4.63 -33.11 2.69
N MET A 356 4.34 -31.85 2.37
CA MET A 356 4.82 -31.17 1.17
C MET A 356 5.95 -30.18 1.46
N LEU A 357 5.91 -29.51 2.62
CA LEU A 357 6.92 -28.51 2.98
C LEU A 357 8.33 -29.13 3.04
N GLY A 358 9.30 -28.41 2.47
CA GLY A 358 10.70 -28.85 2.42
C GLY A 358 11.00 -29.93 1.37
N LYS A 359 9.98 -30.53 0.74
CA LYS A 359 10.18 -31.46 -0.38
C LYS A 359 10.28 -30.71 -1.70
N THR A 360 10.83 -31.35 -2.71
CA THR A 360 10.77 -30.82 -4.08
C THR A 360 9.52 -31.32 -4.80
N PRO A 361 8.95 -30.58 -5.78
CA PRO A 361 7.87 -31.09 -6.61
C PRO A 361 8.22 -32.40 -7.32
N MET A 362 9.51 -32.63 -7.59
CA MET A 362 10.00 -33.87 -8.18
C MET A 362 9.82 -35.06 -7.23
N GLU A 363 10.17 -34.94 -5.95
CA GLU A 363 9.99 -36.02 -4.96
C GLU A 363 8.52 -36.47 -4.81
N LEU A 364 7.58 -35.58 -5.08
CA LEU A 364 6.15 -35.87 -5.04
C LEU A 364 5.61 -36.49 -6.34
N SER A 365 6.40 -36.46 -7.43
CA SER A 365 6.02 -36.92 -8.77
C SER A 365 6.28 -38.41 -9.02
N PHE A 366 6.01 -38.88 -10.24
CA PHE A 366 6.28 -40.24 -10.72
C PHE A 366 7.44 -40.22 -11.74
N PHE A 367 8.28 -41.27 -11.71
CA PHE A 367 9.43 -41.42 -12.63
C PHE A 367 9.61 -42.86 -13.12
N GLU A 368 8.58 -43.69 -13.03
CA GLU A 368 8.62 -45.08 -13.50
C GLU A 368 7.69 -45.25 -14.69
N ALA A 369 8.19 -45.84 -15.77
CA ALA A 369 7.36 -46.20 -16.92
C ALA A 369 6.40 -47.33 -16.53
N GLY A 370 5.14 -47.22 -16.91
CA GLY A 370 4.13 -48.17 -16.45
C GLY A 370 2.69 -47.75 -16.71
N TRP A 371 1.77 -48.62 -16.28
CA TRP A 371 0.34 -48.36 -16.28
C TRP A 371 -0.08 -47.62 -15.02
N TYR A 372 -0.71 -46.47 -15.20
CA TYR A 372 -1.29 -45.67 -14.11
C TYR A 372 -2.79 -45.53 -14.30
N GLU A 373 -3.51 -45.39 -13.19
CA GLU A 373 -4.91 -44.96 -13.18
C GLU A 373 -4.94 -43.44 -12.98
N THR A 374 -5.74 -42.73 -13.75
CA THR A 374 -5.97 -41.30 -13.54
C THR A 374 -7.05 -41.07 -12.47
N THR A 375 -7.12 -39.87 -11.89
CA THR A 375 -8.27 -39.46 -11.06
C THR A 375 -9.59 -39.48 -11.84
N ALA A 376 -9.51 -39.51 -13.18
CA ALA A 376 -10.63 -39.72 -14.07
C ALA A 376 -11.06 -41.20 -14.21
N GLY A 377 -10.34 -42.15 -13.61
CA GLY A 377 -10.57 -43.58 -13.79
C GLY A 377 -10.10 -44.13 -15.14
N ASP A 378 -9.36 -43.35 -15.93
CA ASP A 378 -8.74 -43.83 -17.17
C ASP A 378 -7.45 -44.56 -16.86
N ARG A 379 -7.13 -45.61 -17.61
CA ARG A 379 -5.85 -46.31 -17.51
C ARG A 379 -4.92 -45.79 -18.61
N ILE A 380 -3.79 -45.19 -18.22
CA ILE A 380 -2.82 -44.60 -19.16
C ILE A 380 -1.46 -45.27 -19.03
N TRP A 381 -0.77 -45.42 -20.16
CA TRP A 381 0.62 -45.87 -20.18
C TRP A 381 1.54 -44.65 -20.23
N ILE A 382 2.47 -44.58 -19.28
CA ILE A 382 3.57 -43.61 -19.27
C ILE A 382 4.81 -44.33 -19.76
N SER A 383 5.41 -43.85 -20.85
CA SER A 383 6.66 -44.37 -21.40
C SER A 383 7.88 -43.72 -20.74
N SER A 384 9.06 -44.31 -20.94
CA SER A 384 10.32 -43.68 -20.54
C SER A 384 10.56 -42.34 -21.25
N ASP A 385 10.10 -42.22 -22.51
CA ASP A 385 10.20 -40.98 -23.30
C ASP A 385 9.34 -39.86 -22.70
N ASP A 386 8.16 -40.18 -22.16
CA ASP A 386 7.30 -39.21 -21.47
C ASP A 386 7.98 -38.67 -20.20
N ILE A 387 8.68 -39.55 -19.47
CA ILE A 387 9.44 -39.17 -18.28
C ILE A 387 10.64 -38.30 -18.66
N GLU A 388 11.38 -38.68 -19.71
CA GLU A 388 12.50 -37.89 -20.23
C GLU A 388 12.04 -36.50 -20.70
N ALA A 389 10.86 -36.40 -21.31
CA ALA A 389 10.27 -35.12 -21.70
C ALA A 389 9.99 -34.21 -20.50
N ILE A 390 9.56 -34.76 -19.35
CA ILE A 390 9.39 -34.01 -18.10
C ILE A 390 10.74 -33.44 -17.63
N PHE A 391 11.79 -34.26 -17.59
CA PHE A 391 13.14 -33.80 -17.20
C PHE A 391 13.69 -32.73 -18.15
N LYS A 392 13.47 -32.91 -19.46
CA LYS A 392 13.87 -31.94 -20.47
C LYS A 392 13.16 -30.60 -20.26
N ARG A 393 11.85 -30.61 -20.02
CA ARG A 393 11.08 -29.40 -19.71
C ARG A 393 11.59 -28.71 -18.44
N MET A 394 11.86 -29.45 -17.37
CA MET A 394 12.42 -28.86 -16.15
C MET A 394 13.81 -28.24 -16.39
N SER A 395 14.62 -28.83 -17.27
CA SER A 395 15.90 -28.24 -17.67
C SER A 395 15.73 -26.96 -18.50
N GLU A 396 14.73 -26.91 -19.39
CA GLU A 396 14.36 -25.69 -20.12
C GLU A 396 13.91 -24.58 -19.18
N PHE A 397 13.12 -24.90 -18.15
CA PHE A 397 12.72 -23.94 -17.11
C PHE A 397 13.93 -23.30 -16.42
N LEU A 398 14.92 -24.09 -16.01
CA LEU A 398 16.11 -23.57 -15.35
C LEU A 398 16.92 -22.61 -16.25
N ARG A 399 16.83 -22.75 -17.57
CA ARG A 399 17.50 -21.89 -18.54
C ARG A 399 16.69 -20.65 -18.92
N GLU A 400 15.39 -20.81 -19.12
CA GLU A 400 14.49 -19.78 -19.68
C GLU A 400 13.74 -19.00 -18.60
N GLY A 401 13.74 -19.49 -17.35
CA GLY A 401 13.08 -18.85 -16.21
C GLY A 401 11.56 -19.00 -16.19
N SER A 402 10.94 -19.61 -17.21
CA SER A 402 9.51 -19.86 -17.22
C SER A 402 9.09 -21.04 -18.12
N ILE A 403 7.96 -21.65 -17.79
CA ILE A 403 7.21 -22.60 -18.62
C ILE A 403 5.77 -22.11 -18.66
N SER A 404 5.15 -22.14 -19.84
CA SER A 404 3.73 -21.79 -20.02
C SER A 404 2.95 -22.92 -20.70
N ASN A 405 1.68 -23.07 -20.31
CA ASN A 405 0.71 -24.01 -20.88
C ASN A 405 1.25 -25.44 -21.03
N TYR A 406 2.06 -25.90 -20.07
CA TYR A 406 2.64 -27.23 -20.15
C TYR A 406 1.66 -28.24 -19.58
N ALA A 407 1.11 -29.05 -20.48
CA ALA A 407 0.26 -30.18 -20.12
C ALA A 407 1.13 -31.36 -19.66
N SER A 408 0.84 -31.88 -18.47
CA SER A 408 1.54 -33.02 -17.90
C SER A 408 0.63 -33.78 -16.93
N PHE A 409 1.21 -34.74 -16.22
CA PHE A 409 0.55 -35.38 -15.09
C PHE A 409 1.24 -35.00 -13.78
N LEU A 410 0.45 -34.95 -12.71
CA LEU A 410 0.95 -34.93 -11.32
C LEU A 410 0.45 -36.17 -10.58
N ARG A 411 1.20 -36.62 -9.58
CA ARG A 411 0.81 -37.77 -8.77
C ARG A 411 0.04 -37.31 -7.54
N HIS A 412 -1.20 -37.78 -7.41
CA HIS A 412 -1.99 -37.66 -6.19
C HIS A 412 -1.44 -38.58 -5.10
N LYS A 413 -1.70 -38.28 -3.81
CA LYS A 413 -1.18 -39.08 -2.68
C LYS A 413 -1.56 -40.57 -2.69
N ASP A 414 -2.65 -40.94 -3.36
CA ASP A 414 -3.13 -42.33 -3.47
C ASP A 414 -2.46 -43.10 -4.63
N GLY A 415 -1.53 -42.45 -5.35
CA GLY A 415 -0.80 -43.02 -6.48
C GLY A 415 -1.44 -42.77 -7.84
N ARG A 416 -2.65 -42.21 -7.92
CA ARG A 416 -3.30 -41.87 -9.19
C ARG A 416 -2.68 -40.65 -9.85
N LEU A 417 -2.80 -40.58 -11.16
CA LEU A 417 -2.34 -39.43 -11.94
C LEU A 417 -3.46 -38.42 -12.17
N ILE A 418 -3.15 -37.15 -11.97
CA ILE A 418 -4.01 -36.02 -12.26
C ILE A 418 -3.50 -35.40 -13.55
N GLU A 419 -4.38 -35.24 -14.53
CA GLU A 419 -4.03 -34.52 -15.75
C GLU A 419 -4.11 -33.01 -15.50
N VAL A 420 -2.99 -32.32 -15.68
CA VAL A 420 -2.88 -30.92 -15.35
C VAL A 420 -2.25 -30.10 -16.48
N GLU A 421 -2.48 -28.80 -16.42
CA GLU A 421 -1.71 -27.81 -17.14
C GLU A 421 -1.11 -26.84 -16.14
N HIS A 422 0.20 -26.64 -16.22
CA HIS A 422 0.90 -25.79 -15.28
C HIS A 422 1.76 -24.72 -15.96
N ASN A 423 1.78 -23.56 -15.32
CA ASN A 423 2.64 -22.44 -15.63
C ASN A 423 3.64 -22.30 -14.48
N ILE A 424 4.93 -22.31 -14.79
CA ILE A 424 5.99 -22.21 -13.80
C ILE A 424 6.80 -20.97 -14.12
N SER A 425 7.11 -20.15 -13.13
CA SER A 425 7.89 -18.93 -13.30
C SER A 425 8.90 -18.79 -12.18
N MET A 426 10.11 -18.39 -12.51
CA MET A 426 11.15 -18.09 -11.55
C MET A 426 10.87 -16.72 -10.90
N LEU A 427 11.11 -16.64 -9.59
CA LEU A 427 10.97 -15.43 -8.80
C LEU A 427 12.36 -14.83 -8.60
N TYR A 428 12.47 -13.50 -8.73
CA TYR A 428 13.74 -12.78 -8.63
C TYR A 428 13.67 -11.69 -7.55
N ASP A 429 14.79 -11.43 -6.90
CA ASP A 429 14.95 -10.26 -6.03
C ASP A 429 15.13 -8.96 -6.84
N GLN A 430 15.27 -7.83 -6.14
CA GLN A 430 15.51 -6.52 -6.77
C GLN A 430 16.85 -6.42 -7.50
N GLN A 431 17.78 -7.36 -7.26
CA GLN A 431 19.11 -7.42 -7.87
C GLN A 431 19.15 -8.38 -9.07
N GLY A 432 18.04 -9.06 -9.37
CA GLY A 432 17.92 -10.03 -10.46
C GLY A 432 18.39 -11.43 -10.11
N ASN A 433 18.66 -11.74 -8.84
CA ASN A 433 19.03 -13.09 -8.43
C ASN A 433 17.77 -13.95 -8.23
N PRO A 434 17.81 -15.24 -8.63
CA PRO A 434 16.68 -16.14 -8.42
C PRO A 434 16.50 -16.44 -6.93
N VAL A 435 15.33 -16.11 -6.39
CA VAL A 435 14.95 -16.37 -4.99
C VAL A 435 14.01 -17.55 -4.83
N GLY A 436 13.43 -18.03 -5.92
CA GLY A 436 12.54 -19.18 -5.90
C GLY A 436 11.77 -19.38 -7.19
N SER A 437 10.66 -20.10 -7.10
CA SER A 437 9.75 -20.31 -8.22
C SER A 437 8.30 -20.38 -7.75
N VAL A 438 7.38 -20.02 -8.63
CA VAL A 438 5.94 -20.19 -8.44
C VAL A 438 5.40 -21.07 -9.56
N SER A 439 4.63 -22.08 -9.19
CA SER A 439 3.87 -22.93 -10.10
C SER A 439 2.39 -22.69 -9.89
N MET A 440 1.68 -22.39 -10.97
CA MET A 440 0.22 -22.36 -11.03
C MET A 440 -0.24 -23.55 -11.86
N THR A 441 -1.00 -24.46 -11.24
CA THR A 441 -1.43 -25.72 -11.85
C THR A 441 -2.95 -25.81 -11.88
N ARG A 442 -3.50 -26.10 -13.05
CA ARG A 442 -4.93 -26.28 -13.27
C ARG A 442 -5.26 -27.73 -13.62
N ASP A 443 -6.27 -28.28 -12.98
CA ASP A 443 -6.83 -29.59 -13.30
C ASP A 443 -7.60 -29.54 -14.63
N ARG A 444 -7.25 -30.43 -15.57
CA ARG A 444 -7.89 -30.54 -16.90
C ARG A 444 -8.84 -31.73 -17.03
N THR A 445 -8.99 -32.53 -15.99
CA THR A 445 -9.74 -33.79 -16.01
C THR A 445 -11.19 -33.61 -16.44
N LEU A 446 -11.90 -32.64 -15.84
CA LEU A 446 -13.32 -32.39 -16.16
C LEU A 446 -13.51 -31.89 -17.60
N ARG A 447 -12.65 -30.97 -18.03
CA ARG A 447 -12.71 -30.38 -19.38
C ARG A 447 -12.55 -31.46 -20.46
N ARG A 448 -11.57 -32.36 -20.30
CA ARG A 448 -11.36 -33.46 -21.25
C ARG A 448 -12.51 -34.46 -21.29
N ARG A 449 -13.12 -34.79 -20.14
CA ARG A 449 -14.32 -35.64 -20.10
C ARG A 449 -15.46 -35.02 -20.91
N MET A 450 -15.70 -33.72 -20.75
CA MET A 450 -16.71 -33.01 -21.53
C MET A 450 -16.39 -32.99 -23.02
N GLU A 451 -15.15 -32.70 -23.40
CA GLU A 451 -14.70 -32.70 -24.81
C GLU A 451 -14.86 -34.09 -25.45
N ARG A 452 -14.50 -35.17 -24.74
CA ARG A 452 -14.68 -36.54 -25.23
C ARG A 452 -16.15 -36.93 -25.38
N GLU A 453 -16.99 -36.60 -24.40
CA GLU A 453 -18.42 -36.89 -24.48
C GLU A 453 -19.06 -36.13 -25.66
N LEU A 454 -18.68 -34.87 -25.87
CA LEU A 454 -19.13 -34.09 -27.01
C LEU A 454 -18.74 -34.75 -28.34
N CYS A 455 -17.49 -35.21 -28.46
CA CYS A 455 -17.02 -35.90 -29.66
C CYS A 455 -17.81 -37.20 -29.90
N ARG A 456 -18.02 -38.00 -28.85
CA ARG A 456 -18.79 -39.24 -28.91
C ARG A 456 -20.24 -39.00 -29.35
N GLN A 457 -20.90 -37.97 -28.81
CA GLN A 457 -22.26 -37.58 -29.23
C GLN A 457 -22.29 -37.14 -30.70
N SER A 458 -21.31 -36.35 -31.13
CA SER A 458 -21.17 -35.92 -32.53
C SER A 458 -20.99 -37.10 -33.49
N GLU A 459 -20.13 -38.05 -33.13
CA GLU A 459 -19.90 -39.27 -33.92
C GLU A 459 -21.16 -40.13 -34.00
N LEU A 460 -21.84 -40.35 -32.87
CA LEU A 460 -23.08 -41.13 -32.83
C LEU A 460 -24.17 -40.48 -33.69
N LEU A 461 -24.38 -39.16 -33.56
CA LEU A 461 -25.32 -38.41 -34.38
C LEU A 461 -25.00 -38.54 -35.87
N SER A 462 -23.73 -38.40 -36.24
CA SER A 462 -23.27 -38.54 -37.61
C SER A 462 -23.53 -39.95 -38.16
N GLN A 463 -23.26 -40.98 -37.36
CA GLN A 463 -23.53 -42.38 -37.73
C GLN A 463 -25.03 -42.63 -37.91
N THR A 464 -25.86 -42.27 -36.93
CA THR A 464 -27.32 -42.46 -37.00
C THR A 464 -27.91 -41.73 -38.20
N ASN A 465 -27.40 -40.53 -38.52
CA ASN A 465 -27.84 -39.80 -39.69
C ASN A 465 -27.49 -40.55 -40.99
N ARG A 466 -26.26 -41.09 -41.14
CA ARG A 466 -25.88 -41.89 -42.32
C ARG A 466 -26.70 -43.17 -42.46
N GLU A 467 -26.98 -43.86 -41.36
CA GLU A 467 -27.79 -45.09 -41.35
C GLU A 467 -29.24 -44.83 -41.80
N LEU A 468 -29.89 -43.80 -41.24
CA LEU A 468 -31.24 -43.39 -41.62
C LEU A 468 -31.33 -43.09 -43.12
N GLU A 469 -30.30 -42.45 -43.66
CA GLU A 469 -30.25 -42.08 -45.07
C GLU A 469 -29.98 -43.26 -46.00
N SER A 470 -29.09 -44.20 -45.62
CA SER A 470 -28.86 -45.44 -46.35
C SER A 470 -30.15 -46.28 -46.40
N PHE A 471 -30.84 -46.37 -45.25
CA PHE A 471 -32.14 -47.02 -45.14
C PHE A 471 -33.20 -46.37 -46.04
N ALA A 472 -33.31 -45.03 -46.04
CA ALA A 472 -34.25 -44.33 -46.90
C ALA A 472 -33.98 -44.57 -48.39
N TYR A 473 -32.71 -44.64 -48.79
CA TYR A 473 -32.32 -44.91 -50.18
C TYR A 473 -32.61 -46.34 -50.60
N SER A 474 -32.23 -47.34 -49.79
CA SER A 474 -32.43 -48.76 -50.12
C SER A 474 -33.91 -49.11 -50.20
N VAL A 475 -34.71 -48.70 -49.21
CA VAL A 475 -36.16 -48.96 -49.20
C VAL A 475 -36.84 -48.32 -50.41
N SER A 476 -36.45 -47.09 -50.77
CA SER A 476 -36.99 -46.41 -51.96
C SER A 476 -36.66 -47.14 -53.26
N HIS A 477 -35.43 -47.64 -53.40
CA HIS A 477 -35.03 -48.41 -54.57
C HIS A 477 -35.80 -49.73 -54.67
N ASP A 478 -35.88 -50.46 -53.56
CA ASP A 478 -36.48 -51.79 -53.50
C ASP A 478 -38.00 -51.76 -53.68
N LEU A 479 -38.66 -50.67 -53.27
CA LEU A 479 -40.09 -50.47 -53.53
C LEU A 479 -40.39 -50.09 -55.00
N ARG A 480 -39.42 -49.52 -55.74
CA ARG A 480 -39.65 -49.05 -57.12
C ARG A 480 -39.74 -50.20 -58.13
N ALA A 481 -39.07 -51.33 -57.89
CA ALA A 481 -39.12 -52.50 -58.76
C ALA A 481 -40.51 -53.17 -58.79
N PRO A 482 -41.11 -53.59 -57.65
CA PRO A 482 -42.42 -54.22 -57.65
C PRO A 482 -43.51 -53.27 -58.16
N LEU A 483 -43.42 -51.96 -57.88
CA LEU A 483 -44.37 -50.98 -58.42
C LEU A 483 -44.33 -50.88 -59.94
N ARG A 484 -43.14 -50.86 -60.56
CA ARG A 484 -43.00 -50.87 -62.02
C ARG A 484 -43.61 -52.12 -62.64
N SER A 485 -43.44 -53.28 -62.00
CA SER A 485 -44.08 -54.52 -62.45
C SER A 485 -45.61 -54.44 -62.34
N ILE A 486 -46.16 -53.95 -61.23
CA ILE A 486 -47.62 -53.80 -61.06
C ILE A 486 -48.18 -52.84 -62.11
N SER A 487 -47.55 -51.67 -62.31
CA SER A 487 -47.96 -50.73 -63.36
C SER A 487 -47.85 -51.31 -64.76
N GLY A 488 -46.76 -52.02 -65.08
CA GLY A 488 -46.53 -52.63 -66.38
C GLY A 488 -47.55 -53.71 -66.73
N PHE A 489 -47.81 -54.66 -65.81
CA PHE A 489 -48.83 -55.69 -66.03
C PHE A 489 -50.24 -55.08 -66.08
N SER A 490 -50.52 -54.06 -65.26
CA SER A 490 -51.82 -53.39 -65.29
C SER A 490 -52.04 -52.64 -66.61
N ALA A 491 -51.00 -52.05 -67.20
CA ALA A 491 -51.06 -51.40 -68.52
C ALA A 491 -51.25 -52.41 -69.65
N ALA A 492 -50.50 -53.53 -69.64
CA ALA A 492 -50.65 -54.59 -70.64
C ALA A 492 -52.06 -55.22 -70.61
N ILE A 493 -52.62 -55.44 -69.42
CA ILE A 493 -54.00 -55.94 -69.27
C ILE A 493 -55.02 -54.94 -69.85
N GLU A 494 -54.79 -53.63 -69.70
CA GLU A 494 -55.66 -52.62 -70.28
C GLU A 494 -55.52 -52.58 -71.82
N GLU A 495 -54.30 -52.62 -72.35
CA GLU A 495 -54.03 -52.59 -73.79
C GLU A 495 -54.64 -53.80 -74.52
N ASP A 496 -54.38 -55.01 -74.02
CA ASP A 496 -54.76 -56.26 -74.70
C ASP A 496 -56.26 -56.62 -74.53
N PHE A 497 -56.88 -56.23 -73.40
CA PHE A 497 -58.21 -56.72 -73.02
C PHE A 497 -59.25 -55.61 -72.77
N ALA A 498 -58.95 -54.32 -72.98
CA ALA A 498 -59.88 -53.22 -72.67
C ALA A 498 -61.27 -53.36 -73.30
N SER A 499 -61.38 -53.92 -74.51
CA SER A 499 -62.64 -54.06 -75.24
C SER A 499 -63.50 -55.24 -74.77
N ALA A 500 -62.89 -56.27 -74.18
CA ALA A 500 -63.55 -57.47 -73.69
C ALA A 500 -63.86 -57.42 -72.17
N MET A 501 -63.42 -56.35 -71.49
CA MET A 501 -63.46 -56.26 -70.04
C MET A 501 -64.79 -55.68 -69.53
N PRO A 502 -65.43 -56.30 -68.52
CA PRO A 502 -66.58 -55.70 -67.84
C PRO A 502 -66.22 -54.35 -67.23
N GLY A 503 -67.19 -53.41 -67.20
CA GLY A 503 -66.95 -52.04 -66.71
C GLY A 503 -66.41 -51.97 -65.27
N GLU A 504 -66.81 -52.91 -64.41
CA GLU A 504 -66.32 -52.99 -63.03
C GLU A 504 -64.85 -53.43 -62.95
N ALA A 505 -64.43 -54.39 -63.78
CA ALA A 505 -63.04 -54.84 -63.88
C ALA A 505 -62.10 -53.72 -64.39
N LYS A 506 -62.57 -52.91 -65.35
CA LYS A 506 -61.85 -51.70 -65.80
C LYS A 506 -61.66 -50.68 -64.66
N GLN A 507 -62.66 -50.50 -63.79
CA GLN A 507 -62.53 -49.62 -62.62
C GLN A 507 -61.50 -50.14 -61.60
N TYR A 508 -61.46 -51.45 -61.34
CA TYR A 508 -60.44 -52.03 -60.47
C TYR A 508 -59.02 -51.84 -61.03
N LEU A 509 -58.83 -52.05 -62.34
CA LEU A 509 -57.54 -51.88 -63.01
C LEU A 509 -57.06 -50.41 -62.93
N GLN A 510 -57.95 -49.46 -63.21
CA GLN A 510 -57.67 -48.03 -63.08
C GLN A 510 -57.31 -47.64 -61.64
N ARG A 511 -57.93 -48.26 -60.63
CA ARG A 511 -57.58 -48.04 -59.22
C ARG A 511 -56.17 -48.56 -58.90
N ILE A 512 -55.80 -49.73 -59.40
CA ILE A 512 -54.47 -50.32 -59.22
C ILE A 512 -53.40 -49.43 -59.87
N GLN A 513 -53.61 -49.02 -61.13
CA GLN A 513 -52.69 -48.12 -61.83
C GLN A 513 -52.49 -46.80 -61.07
N LYS A 514 -53.58 -46.13 -60.66
CA LYS A 514 -53.51 -44.88 -59.88
C LYS A 514 -52.80 -45.06 -58.54
N ALA A 515 -53.02 -46.18 -57.85
CA ALA A 515 -52.34 -46.48 -56.59
C ALA A 515 -50.83 -46.69 -56.79
N SER A 516 -50.43 -47.40 -57.85
CA SER A 516 -49.02 -47.65 -58.18
C SER A 516 -48.29 -46.38 -58.61
N GLU A 517 -48.91 -45.55 -59.45
CA GLU A 517 -48.40 -44.23 -59.83
C GLU A 517 -48.18 -43.34 -58.60
N ARG A 518 -49.16 -43.34 -57.68
CA ARG A 518 -49.05 -42.58 -56.44
C ARG A 518 -47.90 -43.05 -55.55
N MET A 519 -47.72 -44.36 -55.40
CA MET A 519 -46.58 -44.88 -54.65
C MET A 519 -45.25 -44.51 -55.30
N GLY A 520 -45.17 -44.50 -56.64
CA GLY A 520 -44.00 -43.99 -57.36
C GLY A 520 -43.66 -42.55 -57.00
N LEU A 521 -44.66 -41.66 -57.05
CA LEU A 521 -44.51 -40.25 -56.67
C LEU A 521 -44.05 -40.07 -55.22
N LEU A 522 -44.60 -40.85 -54.27
CA LEU A 522 -44.20 -40.81 -52.87
C LEU A 522 -42.73 -41.18 -52.66
N ILE A 523 -42.26 -42.22 -53.37
CA ILE A 523 -40.87 -42.67 -53.32
C ILE A 523 -39.93 -41.60 -53.88
N ASP A 524 -40.30 -41.00 -55.01
CA ASP A 524 -39.48 -39.96 -55.64
C ASP A 524 -39.38 -38.72 -54.75
N ASP A 525 -40.48 -38.30 -54.12
CA ASP A 525 -40.48 -37.16 -53.20
C ASP A 525 -39.72 -37.45 -51.90
N LEU A 526 -39.78 -38.67 -51.38
CA LEU A 526 -38.98 -39.10 -50.22
C LEU A 526 -37.47 -39.04 -50.54
N LEU A 527 -37.07 -39.47 -51.73
CA LEU A 527 -35.70 -39.38 -52.20
C LEU A 527 -35.25 -37.93 -52.41
N LYS A 528 -36.11 -37.05 -52.94
CA LYS A 528 -35.81 -35.61 -53.05
C LYS A 528 -35.57 -35.00 -51.67
N LEU A 529 -36.44 -35.29 -50.68
CA LEU A 529 -36.27 -34.82 -49.31
C LEU A 529 -34.93 -35.27 -48.69
N SER A 530 -34.56 -36.54 -48.90
CA SER A 530 -33.27 -37.09 -48.47
C SER A 530 -32.08 -36.37 -49.13
N ARG A 531 -32.13 -36.16 -50.45
CA ARG A 531 -31.06 -35.47 -51.21
C ARG A 531 -30.87 -34.02 -50.80
N VAL A 532 -31.97 -33.27 -50.64
CA VAL A 532 -31.99 -31.87 -50.19
C VAL A 532 -31.29 -31.68 -48.84
N SER A 533 -31.22 -32.75 -48.03
CA SER A 533 -30.57 -32.72 -46.72
C SER A 533 -29.05 -32.85 -46.79
N ARG A 534 -28.52 -33.48 -47.86
CA ARG A 534 -27.10 -33.88 -48.00
C ARG A 534 -26.27 -32.98 -48.92
N GLN A 535 -26.90 -32.31 -49.88
CA GLN A 535 -26.18 -31.51 -50.88
C GLN A 535 -25.38 -30.39 -50.21
N GLU A 536 -24.07 -30.30 -50.43
CA GLU A 536 -23.26 -29.15 -50.00
C GLU A 536 -23.91 -27.86 -50.52
N MET A 537 -24.13 -26.91 -49.64
CA MET A 537 -24.83 -25.68 -49.98
C MET A 537 -23.88 -24.72 -50.71
N GLN A 538 -24.19 -24.42 -51.97
CA GLN A 538 -23.47 -23.39 -52.73
C GLN A 538 -24.19 -22.06 -52.56
N SER A 539 -23.84 -21.34 -51.49
CA SER A 539 -24.46 -20.06 -51.20
C SER A 539 -23.97 -18.96 -52.14
N GLY A 540 -24.91 -18.34 -52.87
CA GLY A 540 -24.69 -17.20 -53.75
C GLY A 540 -25.83 -16.19 -53.65
N GLN A 541 -25.70 -15.07 -54.35
CA GLN A 541 -26.82 -14.12 -54.49
C GLN A 541 -27.78 -14.66 -55.55
N VAL A 542 -29.04 -14.87 -55.17
CA VAL A 542 -30.07 -15.48 -56.02
C VAL A 542 -31.24 -14.51 -56.22
N ASP A 543 -31.68 -14.33 -57.47
CA ASP A 543 -32.90 -13.58 -57.79
C ASP A 543 -34.13 -14.50 -57.66
N LEU A 544 -34.83 -14.37 -56.54
CA LEU A 544 -36.04 -15.15 -56.26
C LEU A 544 -37.20 -14.76 -57.20
N SER A 545 -37.22 -13.51 -57.67
CA SER A 545 -38.25 -13.03 -58.62
C SER A 545 -38.11 -13.74 -59.96
N ALA A 546 -36.88 -13.86 -60.46
CA ALA A 546 -36.59 -14.57 -61.70
C ALA A 546 -37.00 -16.05 -61.59
N LEU A 547 -36.61 -16.72 -60.51
CA LEU A 547 -36.99 -18.10 -60.24
C LEU A 547 -38.51 -18.29 -60.18
N ALA A 548 -39.22 -17.44 -59.44
CA ALA A 548 -40.67 -17.52 -59.32
C ALA A 548 -41.37 -17.28 -60.66
N ALA A 549 -40.89 -16.33 -61.45
CA ALA A 549 -41.41 -16.03 -62.78
C ALA A 549 -41.22 -17.20 -63.76
N GLU A 550 -40.04 -17.83 -63.76
CA GLU A 550 -39.75 -19.02 -64.58
C GLU A 550 -40.69 -20.19 -64.23
N ILE A 551 -40.86 -20.48 -62.93
CA ILE A 551 -41.75 -21.56 -62.48
C ILE A 551 -43.20 -21.30 -62.90
N LEU A 552 -43.68 -20.06 -62.75
CA LEU A 552 -45.03 -19.67 -63.15
C LEU A 552 -45.22 -19.72 -64.67
N ALA A 553 -44.20 -19.36 -65.46
CA ALA A 553 -44.24 -19.47 -66.92
C ALA A 553 -44.36 -20.94 -67.36
N GLN A 554 -43.57 -21.83 -66.78
CA GLN A 554 -43.64 -23.27 -67.07
C GLN A 554 -45.02 -23.86 -66.73
N LEU A 555 -45.62 -23.46 -65.61
CA LEU A 555 -46.96 -23.91 -65.22
C LEU A 555 -48.05 -23.41 -66.17
N ARG A 556 -47.90 -22.19 -66.72
CA ARG A 556 -48.81 -21.63 -67.73
C ARG A 556 -48.74 -22.38 -69.05
N GLU A 557 -47.54 -22.72 -69.52
CA GLU A 557 -47.35 -23.50 -70.75
C GLU A 557 -48.00 -24.89 -70.65
N ASN A 558 -47.91 -25.53 -69.50
CA ASN A 558 -48.49 -26.85 -69.26
C ASN A 558 -50.03 -26.83 -69.11
N ALA A 559 -50.65 -25.66 -68.97
CA ALA A 559 -52.09 -25.51 -68.78
C ALA A 559 -52.66 -24.25 -69.48
N PRO A 560 -52.60 -24.18 -70.82
CA PRO A 560 -52.94 -22.96 -71.58
C PRO A 560 -54.42 -22.53 -71.46
N GLY A 561 -55.30 -23.44 -71.03
CA GLY A 561 -56.73 -23.15 -70.80
C GLY A 561 -57.05 -22.52 -69.43
N ARG A 562 -56.09 -22.37 -68.51
CA ARG A 562 -56.32 -21.75 -67.20
C ARG A 562 -55.94 -20.26 -67.22
N ASN A 563 -56.94 -19.39 -67.05
CA ASN A 563 -56.70 -17.95 -66.90
C ASN A 563 -56.34 -17.62 -65.43
N ILE A 564 -55.04 -17.48 -65.15
CA ILE A 564 -54.50 -17.19 -63.81
C ILE A 564 -53.77 -15.85 -63.78
N ALA A 565 -54.23 -14.97 -62.89
CA ALA A 565 -53.54 -13.73 -62.56
C ALA A 565 -52.35 -14.04 -61.64
N CYS A 566 -51.16 -14.16 -62.22
CA CYS A 566 -49.92 -14.34 -61.47
C CYS A 566 -49.19 -13.01 -61.34
N THR A 567 -48.86 -12.60 -60.13
CA THR A 567 -48.09 -11.38 -59.85
C THR A 567 -46.81 -11.74 -59.13
N VAL A 568 -45.68 -11.29 -59.66
CA VAL A 568 -44.35 -11.48 -59.05
C VAL A 568 -43.78 -10.09 -58.81
N GLU A 569 -43.44 -9.77 -57.58
CA GLU A 569 -42.73 -8.54 -57.24
C GLU A 569 -41.30 -8.58 -57.80
N PRO A 570 -40.85 -7.56 -58.57
CA PRO A 570 -39.53 -7.56 -59.18
C PRO A 570 -38.43 -7.20 -58.18
N GLY A 571 -37.21 -7.71 -58.41
CA GLY A 571 -36.01 -7.30 -57.65
C GLY A 571 -35.86 -7.93 -56.26
N ILE A 572 -36.58 -9.01 -55.98
CA ILE A 572 -36.40 -9.81 -54.77
C ILE A 572 -35.18 -10.70 -54.92
N THR A 573 -34.09 -10.33 -54.25
CA THR A 573 -32.88 -11.16 -54.13
C THR A 573 -32.69 -11.68 -52.71
N ALA A 574 -32.09 -12.86 -52.56
CA ALA A 574 -31.67 -13.43 -51.29
C ALA A 574 -30.34 -14.18 -51.39
N GLN A 575 -29.68 -14.37 -50.25
CA GLN A 575 -28.46 -15.19 -50.16
C GLN A 575 -28.87 -16.67 -49.95
N GLY A 576 -28.35 -17.57 -50.78
CA GLY A 576 -28.60 -19.00 -50.63
C GLY A 576 -28.21 -19.83 -51.84
N ASP A 577 -28.54 -21.12 -51.80
CA ASP A 577 -28.30 -22.05 -52.90
C ASP A 577 -29.45 -22.01 -53.89
N GLU A 578 -29.15 -21.61 -55.14
CA GLU A 578 -30.15 -21.42 -56.20
C GLU A 578 -30.98 -22.68 -56.45
N ASN A 579 -30.36 -23.87 -56.45
CA ASN A 579 -31.05 -25.13 -56.72
C ASN A 579 -32.03 -25.46 -55.60
N LEU A 580 -31.61 -25.30 -54.34
CA LEU A 580 -32.47 -25.54 -53.20
C LEU A 580 -33.61 -24.51 -53.13
N LEU A 581 -33.32 -23.23 -53.36
CA LEU A 581 -34.34 -22.18 -53.37
C LEU A 581 -35.34 -22.36 -54.51
N ARG A 582 -34.90 -22.83 -55.69
CA ARG A 582 -35.79 -23.21 -56.79
C ARG A 582 -36.73 -24.34 -56.39
N ILE A 583 -36.23 -25.41 -55.75
CA ILE A 583 -37.07 -26.52 -55.24
C ILE A 583 -38.10 -26.01 -54.23
N MET A 584 -37.67 -25.14 -53.30
CA MET A 584 -38.56 -24.55 -52.30
C MET A 584 -39.67 -23.71 -52.94
N LEU A 585 -39.31 -22.77 -53.82
CA LEU A 585 -40.27 -21.92 -54.53
C LEU A 585 -41.20 -22.75 -55.40
N GLN A 586 -40.69 -23.77 -56.08
CA GLN A 586 -41.50 -24.66 -56.90
C GLN A 586 -42.57 -25.37 -56.05
N ASN A 587 -42.21 -25.91 -54.88
CA ASN A 587 -43.18 -26.55 -53.98
C ASN A 587 -44.26 -25.57 -53.49
N LEU A 588 -43.89 -24.33 -53.15
CA LEU A 588 -44.84 -23.31 -52.71
C LEU A 588 -45.77 -22.84 -53.84
N ILE A 589 -45.20 -22.56 -55.01
CA ILE A 589 -45.93 -22.05 -56.18
C ILE A 589 -46.81 -23.14 -56.80
N GLU A 590 -46.34 -24.38 -56.90
CA GLU A 590 -47.17 -25.50 -57.37
C GLU A 590 -48.35 -25.76 -56.43
N ASN A 591 -48.15 -25.61 -55.11
CA ASN A 591 -49.26 -25.67 -54.15
C ASN A 591 -50.27 -24.55 -54.39
N ALA A 592 -49.82 -23.30 -54.51
CA ALA A 592 -50.68 -22.16 -54.84
C ALA A 592 -51.45 -22.36 -56.16
N TRP A 593 -50.78 -22.84 -57.20
CA TRP A 593 -51.36 -23.13 -58.51
C TRP A 593 -52.40 -24.26 -58.47
N LYS A 594 -52.12 -25.30 -57.69
CA LYS A 594 -52.99 -26.47 -57.53
C LYS A 594 -54.25 -26.15 -56.73
N TYR A 595 -54.11 -25.49 -55.58
CA TYR A 595 -55.23 -25.22 -54.67
C TYR A 595 -56.17 -24.10 -55.16
N THR A 596 -55.76 -23.35 -56.18
CA THR A 596 -56.61 -22.39 -56.91
C THR A 596 -57.40 -23.02 -58.06
N SER A 597 -57.20 -24.29 -58.40
CA SER A 597 -57.80 -24.93 -59.60
C SER A 597 -59.33 -24.95 -59.67
N ARG A 598 -60.02 -24.84 -58.53
CA ARG A 598 -61.48 -24.83 -58.47
C ARG A 598 -62.08 -23.42 -58.33
N GLN A 599 -61.27 -22.36 -58.35
CA GLN A 599 -61.73 -20.99 -58.19
C GLN A 599 -62.07 -20.36 -59.55
N ALA A 600 -63.17 -19.59 -59.59
CA ALA A 600 -63.62 -18.91 -60.82
C ALA A 600 -62.64 -17.83 -61.31
N LYS A 601 -61.95 -17.19 -60.37
CA LYS A 601 -60.86 -16.24 -60.62
C LYS A 601 -59.66 -16.68 -59.82
N THR A 602 -58.56 -17.01 -60.49
CA THR A 602 -57.37 -17.59 -59.84
C THR A 602 -56.27 -16.55 -59.72
N GLU A 603 -55.75 -16.37 -58.51
CA GLU A 603 -54.73 -15.37 -58.18
C GLU A 603 -53.60 -16.04 -57.38
N VAL A 604 -52.37 -15.88 -57.86
CA VAL A 604 -51.14 -16.32 -57.18
C VAL A 604 -50.17 -15.14 -57.13
N PHE A 605 -49.62 -14.86 -55.96
CA PHE A 605 -48.66 -13.78 -55.77
C PHE A 605 -47.42 -14.26 -55.05
N PHE A 606 -46.26 -13.80 -55.52
CA PHE A 606 -44.98 -13.89 -54.82
C PHE A 606 -44.42 -12.49 -54.60
N GLY A 607 -44.04 -12.17 -53.36
CA GLY A 607 -43.50 -10.87 -53.01
C GLY A 607 -42.94 -10.82 -51.59
N ARG A 608 -42.55 -9.62 -51.15
CA ARG A 608 -42.21 -9.36 -49.75
C ARG A 608 -43.48 -9.11 -48.94
N ALA A 609 -43.48 -9.54 -47.68
CA ALA A 609 -44.54 -9.20 -46.73
C ALA A 609 -44.15 -7.93 -45.95
N ASP A 610 -45.12 -7.08 -45.63
CA ASP A 610 -44.90 -5.90 -44.78
C ASP A 610 -44.42 -6.32 -43.37
N GLU A 611 -43.42 -5.63 -42.82
CA GLU A 611 -42.75 -5.91 -41.52
C GLU A 611 -43.70 -5.89 -40.28
N ALA A 612 -44.97 -5.54 -40.47
CA ALA A 612 -45.96 -5.29 -39.40
C ALA A 612 -46.82 -6.52 -39.01
N ASP A 613 -46.38 -7.76 -39.28
CA ASP A 613 -47.10 -8.96 -38.80
C ASP A 613 -46.86 -9.18 -37.29
N PRO A 614 -47.91 -9.14 -36.43
CA PRO A 614 -47.80 -9.36 -34.98
C PRO A 614 -47.32 -10.76 -34.57
N ARG A 615 -47.28 -11.73 -35.50
CA ARG A 615 -46.88 -13.12 -35.26
C ARG A 615 -45.47 -13.45 -35.77
N ALA A 616 -44.80 -12.50 -36.42
CA ALA A 616 -43.37 -12.64 -36.71
C ALA A 616 -42.62 -12.73 -35.36
N PRO A 617 -41.86 -13.81 -35.09
CA PRO A 617 -41.11 -13.95 -33.84
C PRO A 617 -40.17 -12.75 -33.66
N ALA A 618 -39.96 -12.29 -32.41
CA ALA A 618 -39.25 -11.03 -32.11
C ALA A 618 -37.86 -10.88 -32.77
N HIS A 619 -37.23 -11.99 -33.18
CA HIS A 619 -35.93 -12.06 -33.84
C HIS A 619 -36.00 -12.03 -35.39
N ALA A 620 -37.19 -12.13 -35.99
CA ALA A 620 -37.42 -12.06 -37.44
C ALA A 620 -37.68 -10.63 -37.96
N ARG A 621 -37.87 -9.65 -37.06
CA ARG A 621 -38.11 -8.24 -37.41
C ARG A 621 -36.94 -7.52 -38.09
N SER A 622 -35.77 -8.16 -38.20
CA SER A 622 -34.59 -7.60 -38.88
C SER A 622 -34.25 -8.29 -40.19
N ARG A 623 -35.10 -9.21 -40.69
CA ARG A 623 -34.86 -9.99 -41.92
C ARG A 623 -36.01 -9.81 -42.90
N PRO A 624 -35.74 -9.76 -44.22
CA PRO A 624 -36.81 -9.67 -45.22
C PRO A 624 -37.70 -10.91 -45.13
N ILE A 625 -39.01 -10.69 -45.00
CA ILE A 625 -40.02 -11.74 -45.00
C ILE A 625 -40.53 -11.88 -46.43
N PHE A 626 -40.44 -13.08 -46.99
CA PHE A 626 -41.00 -13.42 -48.30
C PHE A 626 -42.33 -14.15 -48.14
N CYS A 627 -43.25 -13.95 -49.08
CA CYS A 627 -44.58 -14.51 -49.04
C CYS A 627 -44.98 -15.07 -50.41
N VAL A 628 -45.52 -16.29 -50.41
CA VAL A 628 -46.33 -16.85 -51.50
C VAL A 628 -47.77 -16.87 -51.03
N ARG A 629 -48.68 -16.20 -51.73
CA ARG A 629 -50.11 -16.19 -51.42
C ARG A 629 -50.96 -16.65 -52.60
N ASP A 630 -52.05 -17.31 -52.28
CA ASP A 630 -53.07 -17.74 -53.24
C ASP A 630 -54.48 -17.39 -52.74
N ASN A 631 -55.46 -17.42 -53.65
CA ASN A 631 -56.87 -17.28 -53.33
C ASN A 631 -57.63 -18.62 -53.45
N GLY A 632 -56.95 -19.74 -53.21
CA GLY A 632 -57.45 -21.09 -53.36
C GLY A 632 -58.43 -21.52 -52.26
N VAL A 633 -58.55 -22.83 -52.06
CA VAL A 633 -59.50 -23.40 -51.09
C VAL A 633 -59.14 -23.13 -49.63
N GLY A 634 -57.88 -22.79 -49.32
CA GLY A 634 -57.39 -22.59 -47.95
C GLY A 634 -57.56 -23.81 -47.04
N PHE A 635 -57.11 -23.73 -45.79
CA PHE A 635 -57.21 -24.81 -44.80
C PHE A 635 -57.44 -24.27 -43.39
N ASP A 636 -57.83 -25.16 -42.48
CA ASP A 636 -58.06 -24.83 -41.07
C ASP A 636 -56.73 -24.72 -40.31
N MET A 637 -56.50 -23.57 -39.68
CA MET A 637 -55.30 -23.26 -38.89
C MET A 637 -55.15 -24.13 -37.64
N ALA A 638 -56.20 -24.83 -37.19
CA ALA A 638 -56.09 -25.82 -36.11
C ALA A 638 -55.08 -26.95 -36.41
N TYR A 639 -54.72 -27.14 -37.69
CA TYR A 639 -53.76 -28.15 -38.14
C TYR A 639 -52.40 -27.55 -38.57
N ALA A 640 -52.17 -26.25 -38.36
CA ALA A 640 -50.96 -25.56 -38.81
C ALA A 640 -49.67 -26.18 -38.26
N ASP A 641 -49.68 -26.67 -37.02
CA ASP A 641 -48.51 -27.30 -36.38
C ASP A 641 -48.07 -28.60 -37.07
N LYS A 642 -48.98 -29.25 -37.81
CA LYS A 642 -48.69 -30.49 -38.55
C LYS A 642 -48.37 -30.23 -40.01
N LEU A 643 -48.48 -28.99 -40.48
CA LEU A 643 -48.43 -28.64 -41.91
C LEU A 643 -47.09 -29.00 -42.58
N PHE A 644 -45.99 -28.87 -41.86
CA PHE A 644 -44.64 -29.13 -42.37
C PHE A 644 -44.12 -30.54 -42.04
N GLY A 645 -44.95 -31.39 -41.44
CA GLY A 645 -44.61 -32.79 -41.22
C GLY A 645 -44.62 -33.60 -42.53
N ALA A 646 -43.77 -34.62 -42.63
CA ALA A 646 -43.80 -35.53 -43.77
C ALA A 646 -45.12 -36.31 -43.83
N PHE A 647 -45.64 -36.53 -45.03
CA PHE A 647 -46.90 -37.23 -45.32
C PHE A 647 -48.17 -36.54 -44.77
N GLN A 648 -48.10 -35.25 -44.46
CA GLN A 648 -49.23 -34.48 -43.94
C GLN A 648 -50.03 -33.85 -45.09
N ARG A 649 -51.36 -33.99 -45.08
CA ARG A 649 -52.26 -33.50 -46.13
C ARG A 649 -53.46 -32.79 -45.53
N MET A 650 -53.79 -31.62 -46.07
CA MET A 650 -54.91 -30.78 -45.61
C MET A 650 -56.21 -30.98 -46.39
N HIS A 651 -56.15 -31.62 -47.56
CA HIS A 651 -57.31 -31.89 -48.40
C HIS A 651 -57.37 -33.35 -48.82
N ALA A 652 -58.59 -33.85 -49.01
CA ALA A 652 -58.82 -35.19 -49.52
C ALA A 652 -58.23 -35.35 -50.92
N GLU A 653 -57.80 -36.57 -51.23
CA GLU A 653 -57.12 -36.89 -52.48
C GLU A 653 -57.99 -36.76 -53.72
N GLN A 654 -59.28 -36.99 -53.55
CA GLN A 654 -60.27 -36.81 -54.60
C GLN A 654 -60.40 -35.32 -54.98
N ASP A 655 -59.97 -34.42 -54.10
CA ASP A 655 -60.05 -32.99 -54.32
C ASP A 655 -58.78 -32.40 -54.93
N PHE A 656 -57.61 -32.79 -54.41
CA PHE A 656 -56.32 -32.29 -54.88
C PHE A 656 -55.21 -33.37 -54.83
N PRO A 657 -54.43 -33.54 -55.91
CA PRO A 657 -53.31 -34.49 -55.94
C PRO A 657 -52.14 -34.02 -55.04
N GLY A 658 -51.40 -34.97 -54.45
CA GLY A 658 -50.20 -34.66 -53.68
C GLY A 658 -49.77 -35.73 -52.69
N THR A 659 -48.46 -35.77 -52.43
CA THR A 659 -47.78 -36.74 -51.57
C THR A 659 -47.71 -36.33 -50.09
N GLY A 660 -47.86 -35.03 -49.79
CA GLY A 660 -47.69 -34.49 -48.43
C GLY A 660 -46.24 -34.34 -47.99
N ILE A 661 -45.28 -34.43 -48.91
CA ILE A 661 -43.84 -34.27 -48.63
C ILE A 661 -43.36 -32.85 -48.96
N GLY A 662 -44.01 -32.15 -49.90
CA GLY A 662 -43.52 -30.88 -50.44
C GLY A 662 -43.28 -29.78 -49.38
N LEU A 663 -44.18 -29.60 -48.41
CA LEU A 663 -44.00 -28.60 -47.35
C LEU A 663 -42.92 -29.00 -46.34
N ALA A 664 -42.72 -30.29 -46.08
CA ALA A 664 -41.58 -30.77 -45.30
C ALA A 664 -40.25 -30.46 -46.00
N THR A 665 -40.21 -30.58 -47.34
CA THR A 665 -39.05 -30.17 -48.15
C THR A 665 -38.80 -28.67 -48.05
N VAL A 666 -39.84 -27.84 -48.13
CA VAL A 666 -39.74 -26.38 -47.93
C VAL A 666 -39.15 -26.06 -46.56
N GLN A 667 -39.69 -26.64 -45.48
CA GLN A 667 -39.19 -26.40 -44.13
C GLN A 667 -37.72 -26.77 -43.99
N ARG A 668 -37.32 -27.91 -44.57
CA ARG A 668 -35.93 -28.36 -44.52
C ARG A 668 -34.99 -27.42 -45.26
N ILE A 669 -35.37 -26.93 -46.44
CA ILE A 669 -34.58 -25.97 -47.21
C ILE A 669 -34.44 -24.66 -46.45
N VAL A 670 -35.53 -24.13 -45.89
CA VAL A 670 -35.53 -22.87 -45.14
C VAL A 670 -34.64 -22.97 -43.89
N HIS A 671 -34.74 -24.05 -43.12
CA HIS A 671 -33.87 -24.28 -41.96
C HIS A 671 -32.40 -24.40 -42.34
N ARG A 672 -32.08 -25.06 -43.47
CA ARG A 672 -30.70 -25.15 -43.97
C ARG A 672 -30.12 -23.77 -44.30
N HIS A 673 -30.96 -22.82 -44.71
CA HIS A 673 -30.58 -21.43 -44.94
C HIS A 673 -30.67 -20.58 -43.66
N GLY A 674 -30.78 -21.16 -42.46
CA GLY A 674 -30.85 -20.42 -41.19
C GLY A 674 -32.14 -19.60 -41.01
N GLY A 675 -33.17 -19.88 -41.80
CA GLY A 675 -34.45 -19.19 -41.83
C GLY A 675 -35.58 -19.93 -41.11
N ARG A 676 -36.80 -19.39 -41.21
CA ARG A 676 -38.02 -20.01 -40.67
C ARG A 676 -39.17 -19.91 -41.67
N VAL A 677 -40.06 -20.90 -41.70
CA VAL A 677 -41.28 -20.93 -42.53
C VAL A 677 -42.52 -21.06 -41.64
N TRP A 678 -43.62 -20.40 -42.02
CA TRP A 678 -44.94 -20.51 -41.39
C TRP A 678 -46.04 -20.23 -42.41
N ALA A 679 -47.30 -20.43 -42.02
CA ALA A 679 -48.44 -20.21 -42.90
C ALA A 679 -49.61 -19.54 -42.18
N GLU A 680 -50.46 -18.87 -42.96
CA GLU A 680 -51.77 -18.38 -42.56
C GLU A 680 -52.80 -18.79 -43.61
N SER A 681 -53.96 -19.25 -43.19
CA SER A 681 -55.02 -19.66 -44.10
C SER A 681 -56.38 -19.58 -43.42
N SER A 682 -57.43 -19.57 -44.23
CA SER A 682 -58.80 -19.79 -43.77
C SER A 682 -59.56 -20.54 -44.86
N PRO A 683 -60.41 -21.52 -44.51
CA PRO A 683 -61.19 -22.24 -45.51
C PRO A 683 -61.99 -21.28 -46.41
N GLY A 684 -61.85 -21.43 -47.72
CA GLY A 684 -62.48 -20.61 -48.76
C GLY A 684 -61.76 -19.31 -49.11
N ASN A 685 -60.74 -18.88 -48.35
CA ASN A 685 -60.07 -17.58 -48.51
C ASN A 685 -58.58 -17.71 -48.92
N GLY A 686 -58.15 -18.88 -49.40
CA GLY A 686 -56.78 -19.14 -49.81
C GLY A 686 -55.77 -19.32 -48.67
N ALA A 687 -54.50 -19.38 -49.02
CA ALA A 687 -53.39 -19.53 -48.07
C ALA A 687 -52.25 -18.54 -48.35
N ARG A 688 -51.49 -18.23 -47.31
CA ARG A 688 -50.28 -17.42 -47.34
C ARG A 688 -49.18 -18.19 -46.64
N PHE A 689 -48.10 -18.45 -47.35
CA PHE A 689 -46.90 -19.08 -46.82
C PHE A 689 -45.80 -18.05 -46.73
N TYR A 690 -45.26 -17.89 -45.53
CA TYR A 690 -44.22 -16.93 -45.22
C TYR A 690 -42.92 -17.65 -44.91
N PHE A 691 -41.80 -17.07 -45.34
CA PHE A 691 -40.49 -17.58 -44.97
C PHE A 691 -39.44 -16.48 -44.87
N THR A 692 -38.39 -16.77 -44.10
CA THR A 692 -37.16 -15.97 -44.04
C THR A 692 -35.97 -16.82 -44.48
N LEU A 693 -34.88 -16.17 -44.88
CA LEU A 693 -33.57 -16.76 -45.15
C LEU A 693 -32.54 -16.04 -44.26
N GLY A 694 -31.49 -16.74 -43.85
CA GLY A 694 -30.57 -16.34 -42.78
C GLY A 694 -29.23 -15.80 -43.23
#